data_AF-A0A7X4ITD9-F1
#
_entry.id   AF-A0A7X4ITD9-F1
#
_cell.length_a   1.000
_cell.length_b   1.000
_cell.length_c   1.000
_cell.angle_alpha   90.00
_cell.angle_beta   90.00
_cell.angle_gamma   90.00
#
_symmetry.space_group_name_H-M   'P 1'
#
loop_
_entity.id
_entity.type
_entity.pdbx_description
1 polymer ?
#
loop_
_entity_poly.entity_id
_entity_poly.type
_entity_poly.pdbx_seq_one_letter_code
_entity_poly.pdbx_strand_id
1 'polypeptide(L)'
;DEIQLAADPERGHVFTDRLLRARGLVETVFMGSDTMRDSIAALVPKAKFQRRERLSTLSYAGMKKISRLPHRSAIVGFSVENVYAIAELVRRQKGGAAVVMGALSPRTRNAQVSMYESGEVDYLVATDAIGMGLNLDIGHVAFSGLSKFDGRRTRNLAPNELAQIAGRAGRFHTDGTFGVTGDAPPLGEDVVKAITTHSFAPVQRLQWRNHRLDYGSIDRLIQSLEMPADGDRLVRARDADDLIALRVLASQSEVRARATDEPSVRLLWDVCSIPDFRDISHEEHAELLGTIHGHLHDGGEIPEDWLAGQIRHIDRTDGNIDMLSRRLAFIRTWTYVAQRSGWCPNESHWRDFTRAVEDRLSDALHDALTRRFVDRRTSILMRGLKQKESLVAEVNDKGEVTIEGQFVGHIDGFRFRQDADVSGDEARTVRSAAIAALGPEFRLRADRFYNSPDSEMDFTDQGGLMWGEHTVGKLVAGDDPLKPQVASFVDDEADADVAQKVQRRLQHFIDRRIALHFLPLLNIRNDQSLSGIAKGFGFRMVEAMGIIDRREVANEVKELDQETRGVLRKHGVRFGQFTIFMPDLLKPAPTRLRLVLWSLARGDEEFPESPPPGLVTIPAVQKVPSAVYLKSGYRRAGERAIRIDMLERLADMLRTEDSRGGFEATPDMLSITGTTLAQFANLMEGLGYKAQRGEREKVRQATERSSPSEGNAAPDAPQTAPETSVPDEPGDHVSANRPEPDPADDGPEIEEFYTFVWSGRRSSQRKGARPQRKVKKAPRKETSKDGPSVRTGRFEARPPKRDRIDPDNPFAQALQGLKNKEA
;
A
#
# COMPACT_ATOMS: atom_id res chain seq x y z
N ASP A 1 -4.76 50.30 -11.72
CA ASP A 1 -5.15 49.30 -10.72
C ASP A 1 -4.30 49.48 -9.45
N GLU A 2 -4.66 48.82 -8.37
CA GLU A 2 -3.95 48.81 -7.07
C GLU A 2 -3.52 50.20 -6.57
N ILE A 3 -4.40 51.21 -6.68
CA ILE A 3 -4.07 52.63 -6.48
C ILE A 3 -3.51 52.97 -5.08
N GLN A 4 -3.77 52.12 -4.07
CA GLN A 4 -3.15 52.24 -2.74
C GLN A 4 -1.62 52.07 -2.74
N LEU A 5 -1.02 51.55 -3.82
CA LEU A 5 0.42 51.56 -4.01
C LEU A 5 0.99 52.99 -4.13
N ALA A 6 0.18 54.03 -4.30
CA ALA A 6 0.63 55.43 -4.16
C ALA A 6 1.20 55.76 -2.75
N ALA A 7 0.92 54.95 -1.73
CA ALA A 7 1.52 55.05 -0.40
C ALA A 7 2.87 54.31 -0.26
N ASP A 8 3.20 53.41 -1.20
CA ASP A 8 4.39 52.54 -1.17
C ASP A 8 5.69 53.38 -1.14
N PRO A 9 6.54 53.26 -0.09
CA PRO A 9 7.68 54.16 0.14
C PRO A 9 8.73 54.25 -0.96
N GLU A 10 8.74 53.30 -1.89
CA GLU A 10 9.76 53.09 -2.93
C GLU A 10 9.18 53.50 -4.29
N ARG A 11 8.24 52.71 -4.80
CA ARG A 11 7.62 52.86 -6.13
C ARG A 11 6.33 53.70 -6.15
N GLY A 12 5.80 54.10 -4.99
CA GLY A 12 4.51 54.78 -4.91
C GLY A 12 4.44 56.13 -5.63
N HIS A 13 5.60 56.78 -5.81
CA HIS A 13 5.72 58.02 -6.57
C HIS A 13 5.23 57.86 -8.03
N VAL A 14 5.38 56.68 -8.65
CA VAL A 14 4.88 56.38 -10.00
C VAL A 14 3.35 56.30 -10.04
N PHE A 15 2.73 55.77 -8.99
CA PHE A 15 1.28 55.69 -8.87
C PHE A 15 0.66 57.05 -8.55
N THR A 16 1.32 57.86 -7.72
CA THR A 16 0.93 59.25 -7.43
C THR A 16 1.05 60.15 -8.66
N ASP A 17 2.11 60.02 -9.46
CA ASP A 17 2.23 60.73 -10.72
C ASP A 17 1.05 60.40 -11.66
N ARG A 18 0.77 59.11 -11.86
CA ARG A 18 -0.35 58.66 -12.70
C ARG A 18 -1.71 59.13 -12.15
N LEU A 19 -1.93 59.12 -10.83
CA LEU A 19 -3.13 59.69 -10.22
C LEU A 19 -3.29 61.18 -10.56
N LEU A 20 -2.23 61.95 -10.34
CA LEU A 20 -2.25 63.40 -10.54
C LEU A 20 -2.32 63.80 -12.03
N ARG A 21 -1.74 63.01 -12.95
CA ARG A 21 -1.44 63.46 -14.32
C ARG A 21 -1.95 62.59 -15.46
N ALA A 22 -2.09 61.26 -15.28
CA ALA A 22 -2.62 60.42 -16.35
C ALA A 22 -4.12 60.70 -16.55
N ARG A 23 -4.53 60.93 -17.80
CA ARG A 23 -5.91 61.18 -18.19
C ARG A 23 -6.23 60.37 -19.44
N GLY A 24 -7.25 59.52 -19.35
CA GLY A 24 -7.82 58.83 -20.51
C GLY A 24 -8.66 59.76 -21.38
N LEU A 25 -8.97 59.32 -22.60
CA LEU A 25 -9.67 60.13 -23.62
C LEU A 25 -11.12 60.48 -23.27
N VAL A 26 -11.75 59.72 -22.37
CA VAL A 26 -13.16 59.91 -21.94
C VAL A 26 -13.25 59.90 -20.41
N GLU A 27 -12.71 58.85 -19.77
CA GLU A 27 -12.63 58.73 -18.33
C GLU A 27 -11.28 58.17 -17.88
N THR A 28 -11.01 58.17 -16.57
CA THR A 28 -9.80 57.61 -15.97
C THR A 28 -10.19 56.81 -14.75
N VAL A 29 -10.14 55.48 -14.86
CA VAL A 29 -10.62 54.57 -13.81
C VAL A 29 -9.48 54.18 -12.89
N PHE A 30 -9.58 54.57 -11.62
CA PHE A 30 -8.70 54.10 -10.55
C PHE A 30 -9.40 52.98 -9.78
N MET A 31 -8.69 51.87 -9.58
CA MET A 31 -9.16 50.68 -8.85
C MET A 31 -8.16 50.38 -7.71
N GLY A 32 -8.66 49.85 -6.60
CA GLY A 32 -7.88 49.58 -5.38
C GLY A 32 -8.70 49.76 -4.11
N SER A 33 -8.01 49.91 -2.97
CA SER A 33 -8.63 49.96 -1.64
C SER A 33 -9.43 51.24 -1.34
N ASP A 34 -10.56 51.10 -0.65
CA ASP A 34 -11.40 52.20 -0.16
C ASP A 34 -10.65 53.13 0.83
N THR A 35 -9.54 52.66 1.44
CA THR A 35 -8.66 53.50 2.28
C THR A 35 -8.04 54.69 1.55
N MET A 36 -8.01 54.67 0.21
CA MET A 36 -7.51 55.78 -0.61
C MET A 36 -8.53 56.90 -0.82
N ARG A 37 -9.80 56.71 -0.43
CA ARG A 37 -10.91 57.64 -0.68
C ARG A 37 -10.58 59.09 -0.32
N ASP A 38 -10.12 59.34 0.90
CA ASP A 38 -9.90 60.70 1.41
C ASP A 38 -8.73 61.41 0.71
N SER A 39 -7.65 60.67 0.42
CA SER A 39 -6.50 61.20 -0.33
C SER A 39 -6.87 61.49 -1.79
N ILE A 40 -7.64 60.61 -2.44
CA ILE A 40 -8.12 60.85 -3.82
C ILE A 40 -9.12 62.00 -3.86
N ALA A 41 -10.02 62.13 -2.89
CA ALA A 41 -10.99 63.22 -2.82
C ALA A 41 -10.31 64.59 -2.60
N ALA A 42 -9.24 64.63 -1.80
CA ALA A 42 -8.46 65.85 -1.58
C ALA A 42 -7.62 66.25 -2.81
N LEU A 43 -6.98 65.28 -3.48
CA LEU A 43 -6.11 65.55 -4.63
C LEU A 43 -6.87 65.70 -5.96
N VAL A 44 -8.06 65.09 -6.08
CA VAL A 44 -8.91 65.11 -7.27
C VAL A 44 -10.38 65.34 -6.86
N PRO A 45 -10.78 66.59 -6.50
CA PRO A 45 -12.12 66.88 -5.95
C PRO A 45 -13.32 66.59 -6.88
N LYS A 46 -13.07 66.26 -8.15
CA LYS A 46 -14.09 65.84 -9.14
C LYS A 46 -14.20 64.31 -9.30
N ALA A 47 -13.46 63.53 -8.51
CA ALA A 47 -13.49 62.07 -8.56
C ALA A 47 -14.86 61.51 -8.13
N LYS A 48 -15.35 60.50 -8.84
CA LYS A 48 -16.53 59.71 -8.47
C LYS A 48 -16.09 58.39 -7.87
N PHE A 49 -16.72 57.97 -6.79
CA PHE A 49 -16.36 56.74 -6.07
C PHE A 49 -17.48 55.69 -6.21
N GLN A 50 -17.17 54.54 -6.82
CA GLN A 50 -18.02 53.36 -6.78
C GLN A 50 -17.39 52.33 -5.83
N ARG A 51 -18.09 51.96 -4.76
CA ARG A 51 -17.68 50.89 -3.85
C ARG A 51 -18.24 49.55 -4.34
N ARG A 52 -17.48 48.48 -4.13
CA ARG A 52 -17.89 47.08 -4.36
C ARG A 52 -17.61 46.31 -3.09
N GLU A 53 -18.61 45.61 -2.57
CA GLU A 53 -18.41 44.66 -1.47
C GLU A 53 -17.80 43.36 -1.99
N ARG A 54 -17.19 42.61 -1.08
CA ARG A 54 -16.64 41.27 -1.35
C ARG A 54 -17.77 40.27 -1.61
N LEU A 55 -17.61 39.39 -2.61
CA LEU A 55 -18.64 38.43 -3.03
C LEU A 55 -18.77 37.20 -2.11
N SER A 56 -17.67 36.78 -1.47
CA SER A 56 -17.63 35.63 -0.56
C SER A 56 -17.24 36.03 0.86
N THR A 57 -17.62 35.24 1.85
CA THR A 57 -17.23 35.43 3.25
C THR A 57 -15.74 35.13 3.43
N LEU A 58 -15.08 35.83 4.38
CA LEU A 58 -13.75 35.45 4.88
C LEU A 58 -13.85 35.26 6.38
N SER A 59 -13.44 34.09 6.89
CA SER A 59 -13.53 33.75 8.31
C SER A 59 -12.18 33.31 8.90
N TYR A 60 -11.97 33.58 10.19
CA TYR A 60 -10.75 33.21 10.89
C TYR A 60 -10.86 31.80 11.48
N ALA A 61 -9.91 30.93 11.13
CA ALA A 61 -9.88 29.51 11.49
C ALA A 61 -8.81 29.16 12.54
N GLY A 62 -8.25 30.18 13.23
CA GLY A 62 -7.30 30.02 14.33
C GLY A 62 -5.90 29.55 13.91
N MET A 63 -5.19 28.94 14.87
CA MET A 63 -3.90 28.28 14.62
C MET A 63 -4.11 26.83 14.17
N LYS A 64 -3.44 26.41 13.10
CA LYS A 64 -3.44 25.01 12.61
C LYS A 64 -2.01 24.56 12.30
N LYS A 65 -1.63 23.37 12.74
CA LYS A 65 -0.36 22.72 12.31
C LYS A 65 -0.45 22.36 10.82
N ILE A 66 0.68 22.38 10.11
CA ILE A 66 0.77 22.08 8.65
C ILE A 66 0.08 20.76 8.28
N SER A 67 0.28 19.70 9.07
CA SER A 67 -0.40 18.41 8.88
C SER A 67 -1.94 18.47 8.92
N ARG A 68 -2.52 19.49 9.59
CA ARG A 68 -3.97 19.74 9.72
C ARG A 68 -4.49 20.90 8.86
N LEU A 69 -3.69 21.43 7.94
CA LEU A 69 -4.18 22.40 6.95
C LEU A 69 -5.06 21.68 5.90
N PRO A 70 -6.19 22.29 5.48
CA PRO A 70 -7.05 21.72 4.44
C PRO A 70 -6.33 21.71 3.08
N HIS A 71 -6.89 20.99 2.11
CA HIS A 71 -6.45 21.07 0.72
C HIS A 71 -6.76 22.45 0.11
N ARG A 72 -6.06 22.80 -0.97
CA ARG A 72 -6.02 24.15 -1.55
C ARG A 72 -5.65 25.23 -0.50
N SER A 73 -4.64 24.92 0.32
CA SER A 73 -4.06 25.90 1.27
C SER A 73 -2.86 26.63 0.65
N ALA A 74 -2.79 27.94 0.87
CA ALA A 74 -1.60 28.75 0.67
C ALA A 74 -0.93 29.07 2.03
N ILE A 75 0.31 28.63 2.22
CA ILE A 75 1.11 28.94 3.41
C ILE A 75 2.05 30.11 3.06
N VAL A 76 1.98 31.19 3.83
CA VAL A 76 2.67 32.44 3.50
C VAL A 76 3.75 32.78 4.52
N GLY A 77 4.99 32.87 4.04
CA GLY A 77 6.19 33.24 4.79
C GLY A 77 6.88 34.46 4.19
N PHE A 78 7.63 35.19 5.01
CA PHE A 78 8.17 36.51 4.66
C PHE A 78 9.70 36.52 4.48
N SER A 79 10.30 35.34 4.29
CA SER A 79 11.67 35.15 3.81
C SER A 79 11.74 33.92 2.88
N VAL A 80 12.68 33.94 1.94
CA VAL A 80 12.90 32.84 0.98
C VAL A 80 13.29 31.54 1.69
N GLU A 81 14.13 31.63 2.71
CA GLU A 81 14.55 30.50 3.56
C GLU A 81 13.36 29.80 4.22
N ASN A 82 12.44 30.57 4.80
CA ASN A 82 11.23 30.03 5.44
C ASN A 82 10.29 29.41 4.40
N VAL A 83 10.14 30.02 3.22
CA VAL A 83 9.37 29.45 2.10
C VAL A 83 9.95 28.09 1.67
N TYR A 84 11.27 27.95 1.52
CA TYR A 84 11.89 26.67 1.20
C TYR A 84 11.79 25.63 2.34
N ALA A 85 11.95 26.06 3.60
CA ALA A 85 11.83 25.16 4.75
C ALA A 85 10.40 24.61 4.89
N ILE A 86 9.38 25.45 4.67
CA ILE A 86 7.98 25.03 4.68
C ILE A 86 7.66 24.16 3.46
N ALA A 87 8.15 24.49 2.26
CA ALA A 87 7.91 23.68 1.06
C ALA A 87 8.48 22.26 1.20
N GLU A 88 9.70 22.12 1.76
CA GLU A 88 10.31 20.83 2.10
C GLU A 88 9.49 20.07 3.17
N LEU A 89 8.98 20.77 4.20
CA LEU A 89 8.15 20.17 5.24
C LEU A 89 6.76 19.74 4.72
N VAL A 90 6.17 20.49 3.79
CA VAL A 90 4.91 20.14 3.13
C VAL A 90 5.12 18.94 2.20
N ARG A 91 6.19 18.92 1.38
CA ARG A 91 6.55 17.75 0.56
C ARG A 91 6.56 16.46 1.39
N ARG A 92 7.27 16.47 2.53
CA ARG A 92 7.37 15.33 3.47
C ARG A 92 6.07 14.95 4.19
N GLN A 93 5.06 15.82 4.24
CA GLN A 93 3.80 15.56 4.96
C GLN A 93 2.57 15.43 4.04
N LYS A 94 2.68 15.83 2.77
CA LYS A 94 1.57 16.04 1.84
C LYS A 94 1.89 15.70 0.38
N GLY A 95 3.07 15.15 0.07
CA GLY A 95 3.50 14.78 -1.29
C GLY A 95 4.18 15.92 -2.06
N GLY A 96 3.67 17.15 -1.99
CA GLY A 96 4.31 18.28 -2.65
C GLY A 96 3.69 19.64 -2.39
N ALA A 97 4.40 20.69 -2.81
CA ALA A 97 3.88 22.06 -2.86
C ALA A 97 4.46 22.85 -4.03
N ALA A 98 3.62 23.71 -4.63
CA ALA A 98 4.06 24.76 -5.53
C ALA A 98 4.73 25.88 -4.73
N VAL A 99 5.75 26.53 -5.30
CA VAL A 99 6.51 27.62 -4.65
C VAL A 99 6.40 28.91 -5.44
N VAL A 100 5.85 29.96 -4.82
CA VAL A 100 5.64 31.27 -5.48
C VAL A 100 6.27 32.42 -4.67
N MET A 101 7.34 32.99 -5.21
CA MET A 101 8.09 34.08 -4.59
C MET A 101 8.20 35.30 -5.51
N GLY A 102 8.36 36.49 -4.92
CA GLY A 102 8.43 37.75 -5.67
C GLY A 102 9.53 37.80 -6.75
N ALA A 103 10.68 37.17 -6.50
CA ALA A 103 11.83 37.15 -7.41
C ALA A 103 11.62 36.29 -8.69
N LEU A 104 10.72 35.30 -8.64
CA LEU A 104 10.45 34.39 -9.76
C LEU A 104 9.91 35.17 -10.97
N SER A 105 10.35 34.81 -12.19
CA SER A 105 9.84 35.43 -13.41
C SER A 105 8.34 35.18 -13.57
N PRO A 106 7.62 35.99 -14.38
CA PRO A 106 6.23 35.71 -14.71
C PRO A 106 6.03 34.28 -15.24
N ARG A 107 7.00 33.74 -16.00
CA ARG A 107 6.97 32.38 -16.55
C ARG A 107 7.09 31.30 -15.49
N THR A 108 8.15 31.28 -14.68
CA THR A 108 8.31 30.29 -13.58
C THR A 108 7.12 30.36 -12.62
N ARG A 109 6.67 31.59 -12.31
CA ARG A 109 5.54 31.86 -11.43
C ARG A 109 4.24 31.29 -11.99
N ASN A 110 3.94 31.54 -13.26
CA ASN A 110 2.74 30.99 -13.91
C ASN A 110 2.80 29.46 -14.04
N ALA A 111 3.97 28.87 -14.28
CA ALA A 111 4.13 27.42 -14.32
C ALA A 111 3.91 26.76 -12.93
N GLN A 112 4.43 27.38 -11.86
CA GLN A 112 4.17 26.93 -10.48
C GLN A 112 2.70 27.12 -10.07
N VAL A 113 2.03 28.19 -10.53
CA VAL A 113 0.58 28.36 -10.38
C VAL A 113 -0.20 27.30 -11.17
N SER A 114 0.21 27.00 -12.41
CA SER A 114 -0.46 26.00 -13.25
C SER A 114 -0.45 24.61 -12.62
N MET A 115 0.64 24.25 -11.94
CA MET A 115 0.78 22.99 -11.17
C MET A 115 -0.16 22.93 -9.95
N TYR A 116 -0.44 24.07 -9.33
CA TYR A 116 -1.40 24.18 -8.23
C TYR A 116 -2.86 24.17 -8.73
N GLU A 117 -3.11 24.69 -9.94
CA GLU A 117 -4.45 24.71 -10.56
C GLU A 117 -4.80 23.42 -11.32
N SER A 118 -3.81 22.68 -11.82
CA SER A 118 -4.00 21.32 -12.38
C SER A 118 -4.31 20.28 -11.32
N GLY A 119 -4.01 20.56 -10.05
CA GLY A 119 -4.13 19.60 -8.94
C GLY A 119 -2.94 18.65 -8.80
N GLU A 120 -1.83 18.89 -9.51
CA GLU A 120 -0.56 18.16 -9.27
C GLU A 120 -0.05 18.38 -7.83
N VAL A 121 -0.36 19.53 -7.22
CA VAL A 121 -0.10 19.82 -5.79
C VAL A 121 -1.29 20.53 -5.12
N ASP A 122 -1.74 19.98 -3.99
CA ASP A 122 -2.82 20.55 -3.15
C ASP A 122 -2.43 21.87 -2.44
N TYR A 123 -1.13 22.15 -2.34
CA TYR A 123 -0.57 23.14 -1.43
C TYR A 123 0.33 24.13 -2.18
N LEU A 124 0.23 25.39 -1.78
CA LEU A 124 1.07 26.49 -2.25
C LEU A 124 1.88 27.04 -1.06
N VAL A 125 3.17 27.27 -1.25
CA VAL A 125 4.02 27.97 -0.27
C VAL A 125 4.59 29.23 -0.92
N ALA A 126 4.41 30.39 -0.28
CA ALA A 126 4.61 31.66 -0.97
C ALA A 126 5.08 32.82 -0.09
N THR A 127 5.57 33.88 -0.75
CA THR A 127 5.74 35.22 -0.17
C THR A 127 4.49 36.09 -0.35
N ASP A 128 4.48 37.30 0.22
CA ASP A 128 3.41 38.30 0.04
C ASP A 128 3.12 38.67 -1.43
N ALA A 129 4.03 38.35 -2.35
CA ALA A 129 3.82 38.36 -3.80
C ALA A 129 2.50 37.71 -4.30
N ILE A 130 1.90 36.74 -3.60
CA ILE A 130 0.57 36.20 -4.00
C ILE A 130 -0.59 37.18 -3.75
N GLY A 131 -0.36 38.24 -2.96
CA GLY A 131 -1.33 39.29 -2.67
C GLY A 131 -1.73 40.13 -3.90
N MET A 132 -1.03 40.00 -5.04
CA MET A 132 -1.29 40.72 -6.28
C MET A 132 -0.91 39.90 -7.52
N GLY A 133 -1.51 40.22 -8.68
CA GLY A 133 -1.05 39.73 -9.99
C GLY A 133 -1.26 38.25 -10.34
N LEU A 134 -1.84 37.42 -9.46
CA LEU A 134 -2.11 36.00 -9.72
C LEU A 134 -3.58 35.62 -9.48
N ASN A 135 -4.10 34.77 -10.37
CA ASN A 135 -5.46 34.22 -10.29
C ASN A 135 -5.43 32.82 -9.64
N LEU A 136 -5.25 32.77 -8.32
CA LEU A 136 -5.14 31.54 -7.51
C LEU A 136 -6.47 31.15 -6.84
N ASP A 137 -6.83 29.87 -6.83
CA ASP A 137 -8.02 29.30 -6.18
C ASP A 137 -7.68 28.67 -4.84
N ILE A 138 -7.62 29.51 -3.81
CA ILE A 138 -7.19 29.13 -2.47
C ILE A 138 -8.41 29.00 -1.56
N GLY A 139 -8.58 27.86 -0.88
CA GLY A 139 -9.61 27.70 0.16
C GLY A 139 -9.17 28.24 1.53
N HIS A 140 -7.86 28.24 1.80
CA HIS A 140 -7.30 28.63 3.10
C HIS A 140 -5.95 29.35 2.99
N VAL A 141 -5.78 30.48 3.68
CA VAL A 141 -4.49 31.17 3.83
C VAL A 141 -3.95 30.98 5.25
N ALA A 142 -2.74 30.41 5.37
CA ALA A 142 -2.07 30.19 6.65
C ALA A 142 -0.77 31.02 6.75
N PHE A 143 -0.73 32.00 7.63
CA PHE A 143 0.48 32.80 7.87
C PHE A 143 1.49 32.00 8.72
N SER A 144 2.71 31.81 8.23
CA SER A 144 3.82 31.19 8.97
C SER A 144 4.74 32.19 9.67
N GLY A 145 4.49 33.48 9.48
CA GLY A 145 5.06 34.59 10.24
C GLY A 145 4.18 35.83 10.10
N LEU A 146 4.35 36.82 10.97
CA LEU A 146 3.54 38.06 10.99
C LEU A 146 4.40 39.34 10.84
N SER A 147 5.67 39.17 10.51
CA SER A 147 6.66 40.24 10.39
C SER A 147 7.43 40.07 9.08
N LYS A 148 7.78 41.18 8.43
CA LYS A 148 8.65 41.21 7.23
C LYS A 148 9.74 42.25 7.34
N PHE A 149 10.81 42.07 6.58
CA PHE A 149 11.83 43.08 6.35
C PHE A 149 11.30 44.13 5.36
N ASP A 150 11.49 45.43 5.64
CA ASP A 150 11.00 46.55 4.82
C ASP A 150 12.11 47.33 4.09
N GLY A 151 13.21 46.63 3.77
CA GLY A 151 14.46 47.20 3.25
C GLY A 151 15.33 47.86 4.33
N ARG A 152 14.83 48.06 5.55
CA ARG A 152 15.60 48.66 6.66
C ARG A 152 15.46 47.91 7.98
N ARG A 153 14.29 47.37 8.30
CA ARG A 153 14.08 46.61 9.55
C ARG A 153 13.00 45.55 9.40
N THR A 154 13.09 44.53 10.24
CA THR A 154 11.96 43.60 10.46
C THR A 154 10.89 44.34 11.26
N ARG A 155 9.68 44.43 10.69
CA ARG A 155 8.50 45.02 11.33
C ARG A 155 7.29 44.09 11.20
N ASN A 156 6.32 44.24 12.09
CA ASN A 156 5.03 43.57 11.92
C ASN A 156 4.28 44.09 10.69
N LEU A 157 3.49 43.22 10.09
CA LEU A 157 2.59 43.53 8.97
C LEU A 157 1.42 44.36 9.47
N ALA A 158 1.02 45.36 8.68
CA ALA A 158 -0.20 46.11 8.95
C ALA A 158 -1.46 45.29 8.61
N PRO A 159 -2.62 45.51 9.26
CA PRO A 159 -3.83 44.73 9.01
C PRO A 159 -4.28 44.72 7.54
N ASN A 160 -4.01 45.77 6.77
CA ASN A 160 -4.27 45.84 5.33
C ASN A 160 -3.30 44.99 4.50
N GLU A 161 -2.03 44.84 4.91
CA GLU A 161 -1.08 43.92 4.25
C GLU A 161 -1.52 42.46 4.48
N LEU A 162 -1.91 42.13 5.72
CA LEU A 162 -2.50 40.82 6.05
C LEU A 162 -3.81 40.59 5.29
N ALA A 163 -4.68 41.59 5.17
CA ALA A 163 -5.94 41.48 4.43
C ALA A 163 -5.75 41.27 2.93
N GLN A 164 -4.75 41.90 2.30
CA GLN A 164 -4.45 41.69 0.88
C GLN A 164 -4.03 40.24 0.57
N ILE A 165 -3.38 39.58 1.53
CA ILE A 165 -2.94 38.17 1.42
C ILE A 165 -4.09 37.23 1.81
N ALA A 166 -4.70 37.41 2.98
CA ALA A 166 -5.85 36.61 3.46
C ALA A 166 -7.05 36.71 2.51
N GLY A 167 -7.20 37.85 1.83
CA GLY A 167 -8.22 38.11 0.83
C GLY A 167 -8.15 37.19 -0.39
N ARG A 168 -7.02 36.51 -0.62
CA ARG A 168 -6.85 35.50 -1.68
C ARG A 168 -7.54 34.17 -1.37
N ALA A 169 -7.94 33.91 -0.12
CA ALA A 169 -8.78 32.77 0.22
C ALA A 169 -10.25 33.04 -0.15
N GLY A 170 -10.89 32.10 -0.84
CA GLY A 170 -12.28 32.17 -1.30
C GLY A 170 -12.46 33.00 -2.58
N ARG A 171 -13.46 32.63 -3.39
CA ARG A 171 -13.80 33.26 -4.68
C ARG A 171 -15.29 33.17 -4.95
N PHE A 172 -15.93 34.24 -5.45
CA PHE A 172 -17.32 34.27 -5.90
C PHE A 172 -18.32 33.62 -4.92
N HIS A 173 -18.63 32.33 -5.10
CA HIS A 173 -19.59 31.56 -4.31
C HIS A 173 -18.93 30.64 -3.25
N THR A 174 -17.60 30.57 -3.22
CA THR A 174 -16.81 29.77 -2.28
C THR A 174 -16.24 30.69 -1.19
N ASP A 175 -16.65 30.45 0.06
CA ASP A 175 -16.12 31.16 1.22
C ASP A 175 -14.65 30.83 1.48
N GLY A 176 -13.91 31.83 1.98
CA GLY A 176 -12.51 31.72 2.34
C GLY A 176 -12.29 31.57 3.85
N THR A 177 -11.18 30.92 4.21
CA THR A 177 -10.69 30.91 5.60
C THR A 177 -9.25 31.41 5.68
N PHE A 178 -8.87 32.03 6.80
CA PHE A 178 -7.48 32.37 7.10
C PHE A 178 -7.08 31.99 8.51
N GLY A 179 -5.79 31.78 8.76
CA GLY A 179 -5.27 31.32 10.04
C GLY A 179 -3.75 31.52 10.18
N VAL A 180 -3.17 30.97 11.24
CA VAL A 180 -1.71 30.97 11.47
C VAL A 180 -1.18 29.53 11.58
N THR A 181 0.09 29.33 11.22
CA THR A 181 0.76 28.02 11.23
C THR A 181 2.24 28.12 11.57
N GLY A 182 2.90 26.98 11.76
CA GLY A 182 4.28 26.93 12.28
C GLY A 182 4.38 27.61 13.64
N ASP A 183 5.40 28.46 13.79
CA ASP A 183 5.71 29.20 15.01
C ASP A 183 5.12 30.62 15.04
N ALA A 184 4.24 30.96 14.09
CA ALA A 184 3.53 32.23 14.09
C ALA A 184 2.58 32.35 15.30
N PRO A 185 2.65 33.45 16.08
CA PRO A 185 1.71 33.66 17.18
C PRO A 185 0.28 33.93 16.65
N PRO A 186 -0.76 33.68 17.47
CA PRO A 186 -2.14 33.99 17.10
C PRO A 186 -2.33 35.47 16.70
N LEU A 187 -3.20 35.72 15.72
CA LEU A 187 -3.64 37.08 15.40
C LEU A 187 -4.48 37.66 16.54
N GLY A 188 -4.20 38.91 16.93
CA GLY A 188 -5.03 39.64 17.89
C GLY A 188 -6.43 39.93 17.34
N GLU A 189 -7.43 39.96 18.23
CA GLU A 189 -8.85 40.03 17.86
C GLU A 189 -9.18 41.28 17.01
N ASP A 190 -8.58 42.44 17.31
CA ASP A 190 -8.75 43.65 16.51
C ASP A 190 -8.24 43.49 15.06
N VAL A 191 -7.16 42.75 14.86
CA VAL A 191 -6.60 42.47 13.52
C VAL A 191 -7.51 41.49 12.76
N VAL A 192 -8.01 40.45 13.43
CA VAL A 192 -9.00 39.52 12.87
C VAL A 192 -10.29 40.25 12.48
N LYS A 193 -10.77 41.16 13.33
CA LYS A 193 -11.95 42.00 13.10
C LYS A 193 -11.75 42.99 11.95
N ALA A 194 -10.58 43.63 11.88
CA ALA A 194 -10.22 44.53 10.77
C ALA A 194 -10.20 43.79 9.42
N ILE A 195 -9.58 42.62 9.36
CA ILE A 195 -9.52 41.77 8.15
C ILE A 195 -10.92 41.30 7.73
N THR A 196 -11.72 40.77 8.65
CA THR A 196 -13.06 40.22 8.32
C THR A 196 -14.06 41.32 7.94
N THR A 197 -14.09 42.45 8.66
CA THR A 197 -14.98 43.59 8.37
C THR A 197 -14.44 44.55 7.30
N HIS A 198 -13.27 44.26 6.73
CA HIS A 198 -12.58 45.10 5.73
C HIS A 198 -12.39 46.57 6.19
N SER A 199 -12.13 46.75 7.49
CA SER A 199 -12.02 48.06 8.15
C SER A 199 -10.55 48.37 8.46
N PHE A 200 -9.99 49.39 7.80
CA PHE A 200 -8.57 49.74 7.88
C PHE A 200 -8.40 51.27 7.96
N ALA A 201 -7.27 51.72 8.50
CA ALA A 201 -6.95 53.15 8.59
C ALA A 201 -6.85 53.78 7.18
N PRO A 202 -7.48 54.95 6.93
CA PRO A 202 -7.35 55.65 5.65
C PRO A 202 -5.90 56.08 5.37
N VAL A 203 -5.50 56.03 4.10
CA VAL A 203 -4.21 56.53 3.63
C VAL A 203 -4.26 58.06 3.67
N GLN A 204 -3.45 58.67 4.55
CA GLN A 204 -3.47 60.12 4.77
C GLN A 204 -2.52 60.91 3.85
N ARG A 205 -1.43 60.27 3.39
CA ARG A 205 -0.38 60.89 2.57
C ARG A 205 0.16 59.90 1.53
N LEU A 206 0.54 60.39 0.35
CA LEU A 206 1.09 59.61 -0.76
C LEU A 206 2.56 59.98 -1.01
N GLN A 207 3.36 59.03 -1.51
CA GLN A 207 4.73 59.33 -1.95
C GLN A 207 4.70 60.11 -3.25
N TRP A 208 5.53 61.14 -3.38
CA TRP A 208 5.57 62.03 -4.53
C TRP A 208 7.01 62.28 -4.96
N ARG A 209 7.21 62.33 -6.28
CA ARG A 209 8.43 62.83 -6.92
C ARG A 209 8.02 63.87 -7.97
N ASN A 210 8.88 64.84 -8.22
CA ASN A 210 8.65 65.78 -9.31
C ASN A 210 8.68 65.05 -10.67
N HIS A 211 7.92 65.60 -11.62
CA HIS A 211 7.75 65.13 -12.99
C HIS A 211 8.40 66.06 -14.03
N ARG A 212 8.66 67.32 -13.67
CA ARG A 212 9.30 68.33 -14.52
C ARG A 212 10.77 68.35 -14.18
N LEU A 213 11.50 67.41 -14.74
CA LEU A 213 12.94 67.26 -14.54
C LEU A 213 13.67 68.28 -15.42
N ASP A 214 14.67 68.96 -14.86
CA ASP A 214 15.51 69.92 -15.59
C ASP A 214 16.80 69.21 -16.04
N TYR A 215 16.91 68.94 -17.34
CA TYR A 215 18.05 68.26 -17.93
C TYR A 215 19.21 69.22 -18.29
N GLY A 216 19.11 70.52 -18.00
CA GLY A 216 20.11 71.52 -18.41
C GLY A 216 21.47 71.42 -17.70
N SER A 217 21.56 70.64 -16.62
CA SER A 217 22.82 70.12 -16.06
C SER A 217 22.53 68.99 -15.06
N ILE A 218 23.53 68.18 -14.72
CA ILE A 218 23.40 67.11 -13.71
C ILE A 218 22.92 67.66 -12.36
N ASP A 219 23.46 68.79 -11.91
CA ASP A 219 23.11 69.39 -10.61
C ASP A 219 21.66 69.93 -10.61
N ARG A 220 21.18 70.46 -11.75
CA ARG A 220 19.78 70.87 -11.92
C ARG A 220 18.83 69.68 -11.97
N LEU A 221 19.24 68.57 -12.61
CA LEU A 221 18.47 67.33 -12.62
C LEU A 221 18.28 66.82 -11.19
N ILE A 222 19.36 66.72 -10.42
CA ILE A 222 19.33 66.33 -9.00
C ILE A 222 18.43 67.29 -8.20
N GLN A 223 18.62 68.61 -8.34
CA GLN A 223 17.77 69.61 -7.66
C GLN A 223 16.28 69.46 -8.03
N SER A 224 15.97 69.15 -9.29
CA SER A 224 14.60 68.97 -9.77
C SER A 224 13.96 67.66 -9.26
N LEU A 225 14.75 66.59 -9.08
CA LEU A 225 14.32 65.32 -8.49
C LEU A 225 14.10 65.43 -6.97
N GLU A 226 14.96 66.18 -6.28
CA GLU A 226 14.95 66.35 -4.83
C GLU A 226 13.91 67.36 -4.31
N MET A 227 13.20 68.05 -5.20
CA MET A 227 12.18 69.05 -4.90
C MET A 227 11.22 68.59 -3.78
N PRO A 228 10.88 69.43 -2.79
CA PRO A 228 9.89 69.09 -1.78
C PRO A 228 8.51 68.87 -2.40
N ALA A 229 7.73 67.98 -1.80
CA ALA A 229 6.32 67.81 -2.14
C ALA A 229 5.48 69.00 -1.65
N ASP A 230 4.42 69.34 -2.39
CA ASP A 230 3.51 70.44 -2.09
C ASP A 230 2.19 69.93 -1.48
N GLY A 231 1.68 70.63 -0.47
CA GLY A 231 0.45 70.32 0.26
C GLY A 231 0.49 69.10 1.20
N ASP A 232 -0.37 69.12 2.24
CA ASP A 232 -0.38 68.15 3.36
C ASP A 232 -0.60 66.67 2.99
N ARG A 233 -1.06 66.41 1.76
CA ARG A 233 -1.40 65.08 1.24
C ARG A 233 -0.25 64.38 0.52
N LEU A 234 0.85 65.07 0.26
CA LEU A 234 2.01 64.55 -0.46
C LEU A 234 3.25 64.59 0.43
N VAL A 235 4.12 63.60 0.28
CA VAL A 235 5.43 63.53 0.96
C VAL A 235 6.47 63.22 -0.10
N ARG A 236 7.66 63.85 -0.03
CA ARG A 236 8.75 63.49 -0.94
C ARG A 236 9.06 62.00 -0.76
N ALA A 237 9.02 61.25 -1.86
CA ALA A 237 9.39 59.85 -1.88
C ALA A 237 10.81 59.66 -1.30
N ARG A 238 11.11 58.44 -0.89
CA ARG A 238 12.49 58.07 -0.57
C ARG A 238 13.34 58.25 -1.83
N ASP A 239 14.60 58.61 -1.62
CA ASP A 239 15.63 58.55 -2.65
C ASP A 239 15.69 57.11 -3.17
N ALA A 240 15.30 56.93 -4.43
CA ALA A 240 15.27 55.64 -5.10
C ALA A 240 16.60 55.39 -5.84
N ASP A 241 16.80 54.16 -6.28
CA ASP A 241 18.07 53.67 -6.83
C ASP A 241 18.55 54.49 -8.04
N ASP A 242 17.62 55.03 -8.82
CA ASP A 242 17.90 55.93 -9.96
C ASP A 242 18.56 57.26 -9.53
N LEU A 243 18.07 57.89 -8.46
CA LEU A 243 18.69 59.08 -7.86
C LEU A 243 19.98 58.75 -7.11
N ILE A 244 20.08 57.58 -6.48
CA ILE A 244 21.30 57.13 -5.79
C ILE A 244 22.42 56.90 -6.80
N ALA A 245 22.16 56.12 -7.85
CA ALA A 245 23.09 55.89 -8.96
C ALA A 245 23.49 57.21 -9.65
N LEU A 246 22.52 58.11 -9.90
CA LEU A 246 22.80 59.43 -10.46
C LEU A 246 23.77 60.23 -9.57
N ARG A 247 23.61 60.23 -8.24
CA ARG A 247 24.55 60.93 -7.34
C ARG A 247 25.94 60.29 -7.33
N VAL A 248 26.03 58.95 -7.35
CA VAL A 248 27.33 58.24 -7.41
C VAL A 248 28.05 58.56 -8.72
N LEU A 249 27.37 58.44 -9.87
CA LEU A 249 27.92 58.78 -11.18
C LEU A 249 28.25 60.28 -11.31
N ALA A 250 27.43 61.16 -10.74
CA ALA A 250 27.69 62.60 -10.69
C ALA A 250 28.91 62.97 -9.82
N SER A 251 29.47 62.06 -9.02
CA SER A 251 30.74 62.28 -8.32
C SER A 251 31.97 61.96 -9.18
N GLN A 252 31.80 61.17 -10.25
CA GLN A 252 32.88 60.75 -11.14
C GLN A 252 33.21 61.87 -12.15
N SER A 253 34.46 62.31 -12.17
CA SER A 253 34.92 63.42 -13.04
C SER A 253 34.70 63.13 -14.53
N GLU A 254 34.89 61.88 -14.95
CA GLU A 254 34.71 61.45 -16.35
C GLU A 254 33.24 61.52 -16.79
N VAL A 255 32.31 61.14 -15.92
CA VAL A 255 30.86 61.23 -16.21
C VAL A 255 30.41 62.69 -16.25
N ARG A 256 30.88 63.54 -15.32
CA ARG A 256 30.62 64.99 -15.35
C ARG A 256 31.20 65.67 -16.61
N ALA A 257 32.28 65.14 -17.17
CA ALA A 257 32.89 65.65 -18.40
C ALA A 257 32.17 65.19 -19.68
N ARG A 258 31.48 64.03 -19.66
CA ARG A 258 30.60 63.57 -20.73
C ARG A 258 29.25 64.33 -20.72
N ALA A 259 28.54 64.32 -19.60
CA ALA A 259 27.17 64.87 -19.50
C ALA A 259 27.14 66.40 -19.30
N THR A 260 27.48 67.16 -20.34
CA THR A 260 27.59 68.64 -20.30
C THR A 260 26.42 69.40 -20.95
N ASP A 261 25.60 68.73 -21.75
CA ASP A 261 24.44 69.27 -22.48
C ASP A 261 23.14 68.50 -22.17
N GLU A 262 21.97 69.04 -22.56
CA GLU A 262 20.66 68.44 -22.26
C GLU A 262 20.51 66.99 -22.80
N PRO A 263 20.79 66.69 -24.09
CA PRO A 263 20.82 65.32 -24.58
C PRO A 263 21.68 64.37 -23.75
N SER A 264 22.93 64.75 -23.42
CA SER A 264 23.85 63.89 -22.66
C SER A 264 23.43 63.70 -21.19
N VAL A 265 22.88 64.74 -20.54
CA VAL A 265 22.31 64.63 -19.19
C VAL A 265 21.03 63.78 -19.19
N ARG A 266 20.23 63.83 -20.27
CA ARG A 266 19.07 62.92 -20.43
C ARG A 266 19.51 61.47 -20.64
N LEU A 267 20.55 61.22 -21.45
CA LEU A 267 21.10 59.88 -21.64
C LEU A 267 21.61 59.30 -20.31
N LEU A 268 22.36 60.10 -19.53
CA LEU A 268 22.78 59.71 -18.18
C LEU A 268 21.58 59.36 -17.29
N TRP A 269 20.50 60.14 -17.32
CA TRP A 269 19.29 59.85 -16.55
C TRP A 269 18.56 58.58 -17.02
N ASP A 270 18.46 58.35 -18.33
CA ASP A 270 17.82 57.16 -18.88
C ASP A 270 18.60 55.88 -18.52
N VAL A 271 19.94 55.96 -18.41
CA VAL A 271 20.80 54.89 -17.89
C VAL A 271 20.65 54.74 -16.37
N CYS A 272 20.63 55.84 -15.60
CA CYS A 272 20.34 55.78 -14.16
C CYS A 272 18.96 55.15 -13.85
N SER A 273 18.02 55.27 -14.79
CA SER A 273 16.67 54.70 -14.71
C SER A 273 16.60 53.18 -15.02
N ILE A 274 17.72 52.48 -15.20
CA ILE A 274 17.77 51.01 -15.30
C ILE A 274 17.61 50.42 -13.89
N PRO A 275 16.56 49.62 -13.60
CA PRO A 275 16.36 49.03 -12.28
C PRO A 275 17.48 48.05 -11.93
N ASP A 276 17.88 48.00 -10.66
CA ASP A 276 18.68 46.88 -10.18
C ASP A 276 17.78 45.65 -10.01
N PHE A 277 17.89 44.70 -10.94
CA PHE A 277 17.26 43.39 -10.80
C PHE A 277 18.11 42.39 -10.00
N ARG A 278 19.35 42.75 -9.68
CA ARG A 278 20.42 41.85 -9.20
C ARG A 278 20.51 41.80 -7.67
N ASP A 279 19.97 42.80 -6.97
CA ASP A 279 20.00 42.96 -5.50
C ASP A 279 21.45 43.03 -4.98
N ILE A 280 22.21 43.98 -5.54
CA ILE A 280 23.64 44.21 -5.29
C ILE A 280 23.89 45.54 -4.56
N SER A 281 25.15 45.87 -4.27
CA SER A 281 25.46 47.19 -3.68
C SER A 281 25.19 48.32 -4.68
N HIS A 282 24.75 49.48 -4.17
CA HIS A 282 24.52 50.67 -5.01
C HIS A 282 25.78 51.11 -5.77
N GLU A 283 26.97 50.78 -5.25
CA GLU A 283 28.27 51.07 -5.86
C GLU A 283 28.54 50.14 -7.07
N GLU A 284 28.34 48.83 -6.92
CA GLU A 284 28.44 47.86 -8.03
C GLU A 284 27.39 48.11 -9.13
N HIS A 285 26.17 48.52 -8.76
CA HIS A 285 25.16 48.91 -9.75
C HIS A 285 25.59 50.18 -10.49
N ALA A 286 26.03 51.22 -9.75
CA ALA A 286 26.54 52.44 -10.38
C ALA A 286 27.74 52.20 -11.31
N GLU A 287 28.66 51.28 -11.00
CA GLU A 287 29.78 50.91 -11.88
C GLU A 287 29.30 50.30 -13.21
N LEU A 288 28.32 49.38 -13.15
CA LEU A 288 27.69 48.82 -14.35
C LEU A 288 26.99 49.90 -15.19
N LEU A 289 26.26 50.81 -14.52
CA LEU A 289 25.57 51.92 -15.18
C LEU A 289 26.54 52.93 -15.80
N GLY A 290 27.67 53.23 -15.15
CA GLY A 290 28.74 54.06 -15.69
C GLY A 290 29.37 53.45 -16.94
N THR A 291 29.54 52.13 -16.96
CA THR A 291 30.06 51.38 -18.13
C THR A 291 29.07 51.45 -19.31
N ILE A 292 27.77 51.23 -19.05
CA ILE A 292 26.70 51.34 -20.06
C ILE A 292 26.62 52.78 -20.61
N HIS A 293 26.68 53.79 -19.74
CA HIS A 293 26.68 55.20 -20.13
C HIS A 293 27.90 55.56 -20.98
N GLY A 294 29.10 55.06 -20.63
CA GLY A 294 30.32 55.26 -21.42
C GLY A 294 30.18 54.73 -22.85
N HIS A 295 29.68 53.50 -23.02
CA HIS A 295 29.41 52.93 -24.34
C HIS A 295 28.40 53.73 -25.15
N LEU A 296 27.24 54.06 -24.56
CA LEU A 296 26.18 54.81 -25.23
C LEU A 296 26.58 56.24 -25.59
N HIS A 297 27.42 56.89 -24.79
CA HIS A 297 27.93 58.24 -25.08
C HIS A 297 29.02 58.21 -26.16
N ASP A 298 30.02 57.33 -26.03
CA ASP A 298 31.21 57.35 -26.89
C ASP A 298 30.97 56.66 -28.26
N GLY A 299 30.06 55.68 -28.31
CA GLY A 299 29.75 54.89 -29.52
C GLY A 299 28.30 54.99 -30.02
N GLY A 300 27.40 55.62 -29.26
CA GLY A 300 25.96 55.68 -29.58
C GLY A 300 25.17 54.41 -29.22
N GLU A 301 25.81 53.24 -29.27
CA GLU A 301 25.22 51.93 -28.95
C GLU A 301 26.16 51.07 -28.07
N ILE A 302 25.60 50.05 -27.41
CA ILE A 302 26.38 49.09 -26.61
C ILE A 302 27.04 48.07 -27.55
N PRO A 303 28.38 47.87 -27.52
CA PRO A 303 29.08 46.95 -28.42
C PRO A 303 28.57 45.51 -28.35
N GLU A 304 28.33 44.91 -29.51
CA GLU A 304 27.71 43.58 -29.63
C GLU A 304 28.53 42.48 -28.94
N ASP A 305 29.86 42.46 -29.13
CA ASP A 305 30.77 41.51 -28.47
C ASP A 305 30.76 41.61 -26.94
N TRP A 306 30.60 42.83 -26.40
CA TRP A 306 30.56 43.06 -24.95
C TRP A 306 29.24 42.55 -24.37
N LEU A 307 28.11 42.90 -25.00
CA LEU A 307 26.78 42.43 -24.61
C LEU A 307 26.67 40.90 -24.71
N ALA A 308 27.20 40.31 -25.80
CA ALA A 308 27.33 38.87 -25.97
C ALA A 308 28.20 38.23 -24.88
N GLY A 309 29.31 38.86 -24.50
CA GLY A 309 30.18 38.43 -23.39
C GLY A 309 29.42 38.37 -22.06
N GLN A 310 28.72 39.46 -21.69
CA GLN A 310 27.92 39.51 -20.46
C GLN A 310 26.86 38.41 -20.41
N ILE A 311 26.12 38.20 -21.50
CA ILE A 311 25.01 37.24 -21.54
C ILE A 311 25.51 35.79 -21.61
N ARG A 312 26.67 35.51 -22.24
CA ARG A 312 27.25 34.16 -22.35
C ARG A 312 27.55 33.49 -21.00
N HIS A 313 27.85 34.28 -19.97
CA HIS A 313 28.05 33.76 -18.60
C HIS A 313 26.74 33.53 -17.83
N ILE A 314 25.63 34.09 -18.31
CA ILE A 314 24.29 34.04 -17.71
C ILE A 314 23.42 32.95 -18.34
N ASP A 315 23.55 32.69 -19.65
CA ASP A 315 22.81 31.66 -20.39
C ASP A 315 23.29 30.23 -20.07
N ARG A 316 23.01 29.80 -18.84
CA ARG A 316 23.40 28.50 -18.29
C ARG A 316 22.28 27.96 -17.40
N THR A 317 21.75 26.80 -17.76
CA THR A 317 20.66 26.11 -17.05
C THR A 317 21.14 25.12 -15.98
N ASP A 318 22.45 24.98 -15.77
CA ASP A 318 23.05 24.10 -14.77
C ASP A 318 23.25 24.79 -13.41
N GLY A 319 22.85 24.16 -12.31
CA GLY A 319 23.12 24.65 -10.95
C GLY A 319 22.01 24.35 -9.95
N ASN A 320 22.09 25.01 -8.78
CA ASN A 320 21.00 24.99 -7.81
C ASN A 320 19.98 26.12 -8.07
N ILE A 321 18.88 26.10 -7.33
CA ILE A 321 17.78 27.08 -7.44
C ILE A 321 18.29 28.51 -7.27
N ASP A 322 19.22 28.75 -6.35
CA ASP A 322 19.73 30.09 -6.03
C ASP A 322 20.65 30.64 -7.12
N MET A 323 21.49 29.80 -7.74
CA MET A 323 22.28 30.14 -8.93
C MET A 323 21.37 30.47 -10.13
N LEU A 324 20.33 29.66 -10.36
CA LEU A 324 19.36 29.89 -11.42
C LEU A 324 18.56 31.18 -11.19
N SER A 325 18.11 31.44 -9.95
CA SER A 325 17.43 32.67 -9.57
C SER A 325 18.33 33.90 -9.74
N ARG A 326 19.63 33.81 -9.41
CA ARG A 326 20.60 34.90 -9.63
C ARG A 326 20.87 35.16 -11.11
N ARG A 327 21.00 34.12 -11.95
CA ARG A 327 21.10 34.29 -13.41
C ARG A 327 19.84 34.91 -13.99
N LEU A 328 18.66 34.48 -13.53
CA LEU A 328 17.36 35.00 -13.92
C LEU A 328 17.15 36.46 -13.50
N ALA A 329 17.70 36.87 -12.36
CA ALA A 329 17.83 38.28 -11.98
C ALA A 329 18.75 39.05 -12.93
N PHE A 330 19.95 38.52 -13.21
CA PHE A 330 20.94 39.21 -14.03
C PHE A 330 20.48 39.42 -15.48
N ILE A 331 19.84 38.42 -16.12
CA ILE A 331 19.36 38.54 -17.51
C ILE A 331 18.31 39.65 -17.69
N ARG A 332 17.45 39.92 -16.70
CA ARG A 332 16.43 40.99 -16.79
C ARG A 332 17.03 42.37 -17.01
N THR A 333 18.21 42.63 -16.47
CA THR A 333 18.98 43.86 -16.74
C THR A 333 19.23 44.01 -18.24
N TRP A 334 19.66 42.93 -18.90
CA TRP A 334 19.91 42.90 -20.34
C TRP A 334 18.62 42.86 -21.16
N THR A 335 17.57 42.17 -20.70
CA THR A 335 16.22 42.24 -21.32
C THR A 335 15.68 43.67 -21.30
N TYR A 336 15.89 44.42 -20.21
CA TYR A 336 15.49 45.82 -20.09
C TYR A 336 16.32 46.74 -21.01
N VAL A 337 17.65 46.55 -21.02
CA VAL A 337 18.59 47.29 -21.89
C VAL A 337 18.25 47.07 -23.37
N ALA A 338 18.09 45.82 -23.82
CA ALA A 338 17.70 45.49 -25.19
C ALA A 338 16.29 46.02 -25.54
N GLN A 339 15.41 46.23 -24.57
CA GLN A 339 14.09 46.80 -24.80
C GLN A 339 14.09 48.32 -25.01
N ARG A 340 15.15 49.04 -24.64
CA ARG A 340 15.34 50.46 -25.01
C ARG A 340 15.63 50.59 -26.51
N SER A 341 15.28 51.74 -27.09
CA SER A 341 15.52 52.04 -28.51
C SER A 341 16.86 52.76 -28.71
N GLY A 342 17.58 52.42 -29.77
CA GLY A 342 18.90 52.96 -30.11
C GLY A 342 20.05 52.49 -29.23
N TRP A 343 19.83 51.55 -28.31
CA TRP A 343 20.83 51.15 -27.30
C TRP A 343 21.65 49.91 -27.66
N CYS A 344 21.15 49.06 -28.56
CA CYS A 344 21.85 47.86 -29.01
C CYS A 344 21.79 47.77 -30.54
N PRO A 345 22.89 47.36 -31.21
CA PRO A 345 22.86 47.07 -32.63
C PRO A 345 21.82 45.98 -32.91
N ASN A 346 21.05 46.12 -34.00
CA ASN A 346 20.07 45.10 -34.43
C ASN A 346 19.04 44.71 -33.35
N GLU A 347 18.35 45.70 -32.76
CA GLU A 347 17.47 45.61 -31.58
C GLU A 347 16.56 44.36 -31.50
N SER A 348 16.00 43.92 -32.62
CA SER A 348 15.10 42.75 -32.67
C SER A 348 15.81 41.46 -32.26
N HIS A 349 17.05 41.26 -32.74
CA HIS A 349 17.86 40.11 -32.39
C HIS A 349 18.09 40.03 -30.88
N TRP A 350 18.53 41.14 -30.27
CA TRP A 350 18.82 41.15 -28.83
C TRP A 350 17.58 41.01 -27.96
N ARG A 351 16.44 41.64 -28.32
CA ARG A 351 15.18 41.50 -27.58
C ARG A 351 14.68 40.05 -27.54
N ASP A 352 14.74 39.36 -28.67
CA ASP A 352 14.29 37.97 -28.75
C ASP A 352 15.33 37.02 -28.15
N PHE A 353 16.63 37.30 -28.29
CA PHE A 353 17.69 36.52 -27.64
C PHE A 353 17.66 36.62 -26.11
N THR A 354 17.61 37.82 -25.52
CA THR A 354 17.53 37.97 -24.05
C THR A 354 16.26 37.37 -23.49
N ARG A 355 15.13 37.51 -24.19
CA ARG A 355 13.86 36.85 -23.81
C ARG A 355 13.99 35.32 -23.86
N ALA A 356 14.63 34.77 -24.89
CA ALA A 356 14.86 33.33 -24.98
C ALA A 356 15.80 32.79 -23.89
N VAL A 357 16.79 33.59 -23.43
CA VAL A 357 17.62 33.26 -22.26
C VAL A 357 16.80 33.33 -20.97
N GLU A 358 15.98 34.37 -20.77
CA GLU A 358 15.08 34.48 -19.62
C GLU A 358 14.06 33.33 -19.56
N ASP A 359 13.52 32.90 -20.70
CA ASP A 359 12.65 31.72 -20.81
C ASP A 359 13.39 30.43 -20.42
N ARG A 360 14.58 30.16 -20.98
CA ARG A 360 15.40 28.98 -20.64
C ARG A 360 15.72 28.91 -19.14
N LEU A 361 16.12 30.04 -18.55
CA LEU A 361 16.40 30.13 -17.11
C LEU A 361 15.13 29.98 -16.26
N SER A 362 14.00 30.50 -16.74
CA SER A 362 12.70 30.38 -16.06
C SER A 362 12.20 28.94 -15.99
N ASP A 363 12.36 28.19 -17.08
CA ASP A 363 11.95 26.78 -17.17
C ASP A 363 12.90 25.89 -16.38
N ALA A 364 14.22 26.11 -16.47
CA ALA A 364 15.20 25.41 -15.62
C ALA A 364 14.96 25.66 -14.12
N LEU A 365 14.60 26.88 -13.74
CA LEU A 365 14.23 27.24 -12.37
C LEU A 365 12.93 26.55 -11.92
N HIS A 366 11.92 26.45 -12.80
CA HIS A 366 10.70 25.70 -12.53
C HIS A 366 11.04 24.22 -12.27
N ASP A 367 11.82 23.60 -13.16
CA ASP A 367 12.24 22.21 -13.02
C ASP A 367 13.02 21.94 -11.73
N ALA A 368 13.92 22.84 -11.35
CA ALA A 368 14.69 22.74 -10.11
C ALA A 368 13.79 22.87 -8.86
N LEU A 369 12.80 23.77 -8.87
CA LEU A 369 11.79 23.88 -7.80
C LEU A 369 10.95 22.60 -7.71
N THR A 370 10.41 22.13 -8.83
CA THR A 370 9.57 20.93 -8.92
C THR A 370 10.28 19.68 -8.43
N ARG A 371 11.52 19.44 -8.87
CA ARG A 371 12.35 18.30 -8.42
C ARG A 371 12.70 18.34 -6.93
N ARG A 372 12.70 19.53 -6.30
CA ARG A 372 13.00 19.71 -4.87
C ARG A 372 11.76 19.64 -3.97
N PHE A 373 10.62 20.17 -4.42
CA PHE A 373 9.44 20.41 -3.58
C PHE A 373 8.21 19.58 -3.95
N VAL A 374 8.30 18.68 -4.94
CA VAL A 374 7.24 17.72 -5.29
C VAL A 374 7.82 16.31 -5.36
N ASP A 375 7.29 15.39 -4.55
CA ASP A 375 7.37 13.96 -4.86
C ASP A 375 6.19 13.57 -5.77
N ARG A 376 6.50 13.21 -7.02
CA ARG A 376 5.50 12.79 -8.00
C ARG A 376 4.81 11.49 -7.59
N ARG A 377 5.49 10.55 -6.93
CA ARG A 377 4.90 9.25 -6.55
C ARG A 377 3.77 9.45 -5.53
N THR A 378 4.06 10.11 -4.42
CA THR A 378 3.07 10.44 -3.39
C THR A 378 1.98 11.36 -3.93
N SER A 379 2.30 12.33 -4.79
CA SER A 379 1.30 13.27 -5.32
C SER A 379 0.29 12.58 -6.26
N ILE A 380 0.74 11.68 -7.14
CA ILE A 380 -0.14 10.89 -8.03
C ILE A 380 -1.05 9.95 -7.20
N LEU A 381 -0.48 9.23 -6.24
CA LEU A 381 -1.26 8.31 -5.38
C LEU A 381 -2.29 9.06 -4.53
N MET A 382 -1.95 10.25 -4.00
CA MET A 382 -2.87 11.11 -3.26
C MET A 382 -3.96 11.75 -4.15
N ARG A 383 -3.68 12.00 -5.43
CA ARG A 383 -4.67 12.44 -6.43
C ARG A 383 -5.71 11.34 -6.69
N GLY A 384 -5.26 10.14 -7.04
CA GLY A 384 -6.14 9.02 -7.39
C GLY A 384 -7.02 8.54 -6.24
N LEU A 385 -6.52 8.60 -4.99
CA LEU A 385 -7.32 8.31 -3.78
C LEU A 385 -8.52 9.26 -3.60
N LYS A 386 -8.50 10.45 -4.22
CA LYS A 386 -9.49 11.52 -4.00
C LYS A 386 -10.56 11.63 -5.07
N GLN A 387 -10.18 11.60 -6.35
CA GLN A 387 -11.07 12.05 -7.42
C GLN A 387 -12.26 11.11 -7.67
N LYS A 388 -12.20 9.86 -7.18
CA LYS A 388 -13.13 8.75 -7.55
C LYS A 388 -13.15 8.44 -9.05
N GLU A 389 -12.29 9.07 -9.84
CA GLU A 389 -11.76 8.47 -11.06
C GLU A 389 -11.20 7.10 -10.66
N SER A 390 -11.63 6.05 -11.33
CA SER A 390 -11.11 4.71 -11.09
C SER A 390 -9.65 4.66 -11.56
N LEU A 391 -8.71 4.75 -10.62
CA LEU A 391 -7.33 4.30 -10.86
C LEU A 391 -7.42 2.87 -11.39
N VAL A 392 -7.16 2.69 -12.68
CA VAL A 392 -7.01 1.36 -13.26
C VAL A 392 -5.61 0.90 -12.91
N ALA A 393 -5.51 -0.03 -11.96
CA ALA A 393 -4.30 -0.80 -11.78
C ALA A 393 -4.19 -1.80 -12.93
N GLU A 394 -3.17 -1.67 -13.75
CA GLU A 394 -2.79 -2.67 -14.75
C GLU A 394 -2.06 -3.81 -14.03
N VAL A 395 -2.40 -5.05 -14.37
CA VAL A 395 -1.77 -6.26 -13.82
C VAL A 395 -1.30 -7.11 -15.00
N ASN A 396 -0.01 -7.42 -15.06
CA ASN A 396 0.52 -8.26 -16.15
C ASN A 396 0.41 -9.76 -15.84
N ASP A 397 0.76 -10.60 -16.82
CA ASP A 397 0.62 -12.06 -16.74
C ASP A 397 1.41 -12.71 -15.58
N LYS A 398 2.40 -12.02 -15.00
CA LYS A 398 3.15 -12.48 -13.82
C LYS A 398 2.53 -12.04 -12.49
N GLY A 399 1.48 -11.21 -12.53
CA GLY A 399 0.89 -10.59 -11.35
C GLY A 399 1.63 -9.34 -10.84
N GLU A 400 2.57 -8.77 -11.60
CA GLU A 400 3.17 -7.46 -11.30
C GLU A 400 2.08 -6.37 -11.47
N VAL A 401 1.96 -5.45 -10.50
CA VAL A 401 0.94 -4.40 -10.47
C VAL A 401 1.54 -3.04 -10.78
N THR A 402 1.00 -2.37 -11.79
CA THR A 402 1.37 -1.01 -12.20
C THR A 402 0.18 -0.05 -12.14
N ILE A 403 0.40 1.17 -11.69
CA ILE A 403 -0.60 2.27 -11.68
C ILE A 403 0.01 3.45 -12.41
N GLU A 404 -0.65 3.94 -13.47
CA GLU A 404 -0.14 4.98 -14.38
C GLU A 404 1.31 4.72 -14.85
N GLY A 405 1.63 3.44 -15.13
CA GLY A 405 2.96 2.99 -15.55
C GLY A 405 4.02 2.88 -14.45
N GLN A 406 3.70 3.12 -13.17
CA GLN A 406 4.61 2.92 -12.04
C GLN A 406 4.32 1.60 -11.32
N PHE A 407 5.36 0.79 -11.10
CA PHE A 407 5.28 -0.47 -10.35
C PHE A 407 5.02 -0.25 -8.85
N VAL A 408 4.13 -1.06 -8.28
CA VAL A 408 3.64 -0.91 -6.89
C VAL A 408 3.81 -2.17 -6.04
N GLY A 409 3.80 -3.36 -6.66
CA GLY A 409 3.94 -4.65 -5.97
C GLY A 409 3.40 -5.82 -6.81
N HIS A 410 3.08 -6.93 -6.16
CA HIS A 410 2.65 -8.19 -6.78
C HIS A 410 1.31 -8.72 -6.22
N ILE A 411 0.56 -9.48 -7.01
CA ILE A 411 -0.64 -10.21 -6.56
C ILE A 411 -0.36 -11.71 -6.45
N ASP A 412 -0.60 -12.29 -5.27
CA ASP A 412 -0.60 -13.72 -5.03
C ASP A 412 -2.03 -14.19 -4.70
N GLY A 413 -2.64 -14.96 -5.61
CA GLY A 413 -4.02 -15.41 -5.49
C GLY A 413 -5.03 -14.27 -5.44
N PHE A 414 -5.44 -13.88 -4.24
CA PHE A 414 -6.37 -12.77 -3.94
C PHE A 414 -5.80 -11.79 -2.89
N ARG A 415 -4.46 -11.73 -2.77
CA ARG A 415 -3.75 -10.81 -1.87
C ARG A 415 -2.70 -9.98 -2.59
N PHE A 416 -2.54 -8.74 -2.16
CA PHE A 416 -1.51 -7.83 -2.64
C PHE A 416 -0.29 -7.84 -1.71
N ARG A 417 0.90 -8.06 -2.27
CA ARG A 417 2.20 -7.90 -1.58
C ARG A 417 2.95 -6.71 -2.16
N GLN A 418 3.35 -5.80 -1.29
CA GLN A 418 4.25 -4.69 -1.62
C GLN A 418 5.68 -5.11 -1.31
N ASP A 419 6.63 -4.78 -2.19
CA ASP A 419 8.05 -5.08 -1.98
C ASP A 419 8.68 -4.18 -0.92
N ALA A 420 9.72 -4.69 -0.25
CA ALA A 420 10.16 -4.24 1.08
C ALA A 420 10.85 -2.86 1.14
N ASP A 421 11.15 -2.23 -0.01
CA ASP A 421 11.91 -0.98 -0.09
C ASP A 421 11.14 0.27 0.36
N VAL A 422 9.84 0.16 0.69
CA VAL A 422 9.01 1.27 1.19
C VAL A 422 8.56 0.98 2.62
N SER A 423 8.98 1.81 3.59
CA SER A 423 8.65 1.63 5.00
C SER A 423 8.26 2.95 5.68
N GLY A 424 7.17 2.91 6.47
CA GLY A 424 6.58 4.09 7.13
C GLY A 424 5.09 4.28 6.80
N ASP A 425 4.50 5.39 7.23
CA ASP A 425 3.09 5.73 6.94
C ASP A 425 2.81 5.85 5.43
N GLU A 426 3.82 6.25 4.64
CA GLU A 426 3.76 6.27 3.17
C GLU A 426 3.39 4.89 2.59
N ALA A 427 4.03 3.81 3.06
CA ALA A 427 3.77 2.44 2.59
C ALA A 427 2.31 2.05 2.81
N ARG A 428 1.76 2.39 3.99
CA ARG A 428 0.35 2.14 4.32
C ARG A 428 -0.60 2.92 3.40
N THR A 429 -0.31 4.18 3.12
CA THR A 429 -1.09 4.99 2.17
C THR A 429 -1.04 4.39 0.76
N VAL A 430 0.15 4.07 0.26
CA VAL A 430 0.37 3.44 -1.06
C VAL A 430 -0.39 2.11 -1.19
N ARG A 431 -0.30 1.23 -0.18
CA ARG A 431 -1.02 -0.05 -0.13
C ARG A 431 -2.53 0.14 -0.22
N SER A 432 -3.09 1.08 0.56
CA SER A 432 -4.54 1.32 0.55
C SER A 432 -5.04 1.86 -0.81
N ALA A 433 -4.24 2.71 -1.47
CA ALA A 433 -4.53 3.17 -2.84
C ALA A 433 -4.46 2.03 -3.86
N ALA A 434 -3.44 1.16 -3.76
CA ALA A 434 -3.26 0.03 -4.67
C ALA A 434 -4.41 -0.99 -4.57
N ILE A 435 -4.82 -1.37 -3.36
CA ILE A 435 -5.91 -2.35 -3.17
C ILE A 435 -7.26 -1.78 -3.63
N ALA A 436 -7.50 -0.47 -3.44
CA ALA A 436 -8.68 0.20 -3.99
C ALA A 436 -8.70 0.19 -5.55
N ALA A 437 -7.54 0.43 -6.18
CA ALA A 437 -7.39 0.37 -7.65
C ALA A 437 -7.55 -1.05 -8.21
N LEU A 438 -7.20 -2.08 -7.43
CA LEU A 438 -7.31 -3.50 -7.80
C LEU A 438 -8.73 -4.10 -7.67
N GLY A 439 -9.71 -3.33 -7.18
CA GLY A 439 -11.10 -3.80 -7.02
C GLY A 439 -11.73 -4.46 -8.27
N PRO A 440 -11.57 -3.91 -9.49
CA PRO A 440 -12.05 -4.54 -10.72
C PRO A 440 -11.36 -5.87 -11.04
N GLU A 441 -10.02 -5.93 -10.89
CA GLU A 441 -9.23 -7.14 -11.15
C GLU A 441 -9.53 -8.25 -10.15
N PHE A 442 -9.71 -7.94 -8.87
CA PHE A 442 -10.15 -8.93 -7.89
C PHE A 442 -11.54 -9.51 -8.22
N ARG A 443 -12.46 -8.72 -8.80
CA ARG A 443 -13.75 -9.22 -9.29
C ARG A 443 -13.58 -10.12 -10.52
N LEU A 444 -12.82 -9.70 -11.53
CA LEU A 444 -12.54 -10.49 -12.73
C LEU A 444 -11.85 -11.84 -12.40
N ARG A 445 -10.85 -11.79 -11.52
CA ARG A 445 -10.12 -12.98 -11.02
C ARG A 445 -11.02 -13.89 -10.18
N ALA A 446 -11.98 -13.34 -9.43
CA ALA A 446 -12.98 -14.11 -8.69
C ALA A 446 -14.04 -14.74 -9.59
N ASP A 447 -14.41 -14.09 -10.70
CA ASP A 447 -15.27 -14.68 -11.73
C ASP A 447 -14.58 -15.85 -12.44
N ARG A 448 -13.31 -15.69 -12.81
CA ARG A 448 -12.48 -16.76 -13.37
C ARG A 448 -12.34 -17.93 -12.39
N PHE A 449 -12.00 -17.65 -11.13
CA PHE A 449 -11.89 -18.66 -10.08
C PHE A 449 -13.20 -19.41 -9.81
N TYR A 450 -14.32 -18.69 -9.73
CA TYR A 450 -15.64 -19.30 -9.50
C TYR A 450 -16.03 -20.28 -10.62
N ASN A 451 -15.68 -19.96 -11.87
CA ASN A 451 -16.00 -20.77 -13.04
C ASN A 451 -14.93 -21.83 -13.39
N SER A 452 -13.75 -21.80 -12.78
CA SER A 452 -12.68 -22.79 -13.03
C SER A 452 -13.09 -24.21 -12.60
N PRO A 453 -12.61 -25.27 -13.29
CA PRO A 453 -12.94 -26.66 -12.97
C PRO A 453 -12.28 -27.14 -11.67
N ASP A 454 -12.89 -28.15 -11.02
CA ASP A 454 -12.37 -28.78 -9.79
C ASP A 454 -11.02 -29.53 -9.98
N SER A 455 -10.44 -29.49 -11.19
CA SER A 455 -9.09 -29.96 -11.53
C SER A 455 -8.00 -28.89 -11.41
N GLU A 456 -8.34 -27.60 -11.44
CA GLU A 456 -7.40 -26.49 -11.15
C GLU A 456 -7.23 -26.26 -9.64
N MET A 457 -8.01 -26.96 -8.81
CA MET A 457 -8.03 -26.83 -7.36
C MET A 457 -7.53 -28.10 -6.68
N ASP A 458 -6.67 -27.92 -5.68
CA ASP A 458 -6.23 -28.99 -4.76
C ASP A 458 -6.10 -28.46 -3.32
N PHE A 459 -5.87 -29.35 -2.38
CA PHE A 459 -5.55 -29.04 -0.99
C PHE A 459 -4.15 -29.56 -0.65
N THR A 460 -3.42 -28.85 0.22
CA THR A 460 -2.14 -29.33 0.76
C THR A 460 -2.35 -30.28 1.92
N ASP A 461 -1.33 -31.08 2.26
CA ASP A 461 -1.39 -32.02 3.39
C ASP A 461 -1.50 -31.28 4.75
N GLN A 462 -1.24 -29.97 4.79
CA GLN A 462 -1.48 -29.06 5.93
C GLN A 462 -2.83 -28.30 5.84
N GLY A 463 -3.74 -28.70 4.95
CA GLY A 463 -5.09 -28.13 4.83
C GLY A 463 -5.18 -26.73 4.20
N GLY A 464 -4.10 -26.21 3.62
CA GLY A 464 -4.15 -25.04 2.74
C GLY A 464 -4.86 -25.36 1.42
N LEU A 465 -5.52 -24.39 0.81
CA LEU A 465 -6.31 -24.57 -0.42
C LEU A 465 -5.68 -23.80 -1.58
N MET A 466 -5.47 -24.50 -2.69
CA MET A 466 -4.70 -24.03 -3.83
C MET A 466 -5.57 -23.82 -5.08
N TRP A 467 -5.20 -22.83 -5.90
CA TRP A 467 -5.68 -22.67 -7.27
C TRP A 467 -4.47 -22.47 -8.19
N GLY A 468 -4.16 -23.49 -8.99
CA GLY A 468 -2.84 -23.61 -9.59
C GLY A 468 -1.75 -23.52 -8.50
N GLU A 469 -0.80 -22.60 -8.67
CA GLU A 469 0.30 -22.36 -7.74
C GLU A 469 -0.06 -21.44 -6.56
N HIS A 470 -1.21 -20.75 -6.60
CA HIS A 470 -1.59 -19.75 -5.59
C HIS A 470 -2.35 -20.34 -4.40
N THR A 471 -2.00 -19.93 -3.17
CA THR A 471 -2.78 -20.29 -1.96
C THR A 471 -3.96 -19.33 -1.78
N VAL A 472 -5.18 -19.81 -2.04
CA VAL A 472 -6.42 -19.01 -2.04
C VAL A 472 -7.28 -19.18 -0.77
N GLY A 473 -6.87 -20.05 0.15
CA GLY A 473 -7.53 -20.19 1.46
C GLY A 473 -6.93 -21.30 2.32
N LYS A 474 -7.63 -21.65 3.41
CA LYS A 474 -7.36 -22.82 4.24
C LYS A 474 -8.64 -23.44 4.79
N LEU A 475 -8.54 -24.71 5.19
CA LEU A 475 -9.55 -25.40 5.97
C LEU A 475 -9.52 -24.98 7.44
N VAL A 476 -10.70 -24.99 8.06
CA VAL A 476 -10.96 -24.68 9.47
C VAL A 476 -11.93 -25.75 10.02
N ALA A 477 -11.79 -26.11 11.29
CA ALA A 477 -12.69 -27.08 11.92
C ALA A 477 -14.16 -26.61 11.87
N GLY A 478 -15.06 -27.53 11.54
CA GLY A 478 -16.52 -27.33 11.59
C GLY A 478 -17.18 -28.29 12.58
N ASP A 479 -18.50 -28.22 12.72
CA ASP A 479 -19.28 -28.98 13.72
C ASP A 479 -19.29 -30.51 13.49
N ASP A 480 -18.90 -30.97 12.31
CA ASP A 480 -18.81 -32.37 11.88
C ASP A 480 -17.43 -32.56 11.22
N PRO A 481 -16.60 -33.56 11.63
CA PRO A 481 -15.30 -33.82 11.01
C PRO A 481 -15.35 -34.12 9.50
N LEU A 482 -16.53 -34.43 8.94
CA LEU A 482 -16.76 -34.56 7.50
C LEU A 482 -17.43 -33.31 6.86
N LYS A 483 -17.42 -32.18 7.57
CA LYS A 483 -17.88 -30.86 7.11
C LYS A 483 -16.96 -29.74 7.66
N PRO A 484 -15.69 -29.67 7.21
CA PRO A 484 -14.83 -28.53 7.55
C PRO A 484 -15.40 -27.25 6.95
N GLN A 485 -15.07 -26.10 7.56
CA GLN A 485 -15.34 -24.79 6.99
C GLN A 485 -14.11 -24.30 6.21
N VAL A 486 -14.32 -23.38 5.26
CA VAL A 486 -13.22 -22.68 4.57
C VAL A 486 -13.05 -21.26 5.10
N ALA A 487 -11.81 -20.86 5.34
CA ALA A 487 -11.40 -19.45 5.41
C ALA A 487 -10.65 -19.07 4.13
N SER A 488 -11.20 -18.16 3.34
CA SER A 488 -10.58 -17.64 2.11
C SER A 488 -9.43 -16.66 2.43
N PHE A 489 -8.42 -16.63 1.56
CA PHE A 489 -7.28 -15.71 1.65
C PHE A 489 -7.44 -14.55 0.67
N VAL A 490 -8.31 -13.61 1.06
CA VAL A 490 -8.49 -12.30 0.41
C VAL A 490 -8.01 -11.22 1.41
N ASP A 491 -7.53 -10.07 0.94
CA ASP A 491 -7.21 -8.94 1.83
C ASP A 491 -8.50 -8.27 2.37
N ASP A 492 -8.47 -7.82 3.63
CA ASP A 492 -9.63 -7.20 4.33
C ASP A 492 -10.12 -5.90 3.69
N GLU A 493 -9.30 -5.29 2.83
CA GLU A 493 -9.54 -4.03 2.14
C GLU A 493 -10.18 -4.24 0.75
N ALA A 494 -10.36 -5.49 0.31
CA ALA A 494 -11.08 -5.86 -0.90
C ALA A 494 -12.61 -6.02 -0.66
N ASP A 495 -13.37 -6.08 -1.75
CA ASP A 495 -14.84 -6.17 -1.70
C ASP A 495 -15.33 -7.45 -0.99
N ALA A 496 -16.24 -7.30 -0.03
CA ALA A 496 -16.79 -8.41 0.76
C ALA A 496 -17.51 -9.45 -0.11
N ASP A 497 -18.08 -9.05 -1.25
CA ASP A 497 -18.69 -9.97 -2.20
C ASP A 497 -17.65 -10.88 -2.89
N VAL A 498 -16.42 -10.38 -3.12
CA VAL A 498 -15.30 -11.19 -3.65
C VAL A 498 -14.89 -12.24 -2.62
N ALA A 499 -14.67 -11.83 -1.36
CA ALA A 499 -14.30 -12.74 -0.28
C ALA A 499 -15.33 -13.87 -0.11
N GLN A 500 -16.62 -13.53 -0.06
CA GLN A 500 -17.69 -14.54 0.02
C GLN A 500 -17.74 -15.44 -1.23
N LYS A 501 -17.53 -14.90 -2.43
CA LYS A 501 -17.56 -15.69 -3.68
C LYS A 501 -16.44 -16.72 -3.73
N VAL A 502 -15.22 -16.33 -3.36
CA VAL A 502 -14.07 -17.23 -3.23
C VAL A 502 -14.33 -18.30 -2.16
N GLN A 503 -14.82 -17.90 -0.98
CA GLN A 503 -15.13 -18.82 0.12
C GLN A 503 -16.20 -19.86 -0.28
N ARG A 504 -17.31 -19.44 -0.91
CA ARG A 504 -18.37 -20.34 -1.40
C ARG A 504 -17.83 -21.34 -2.43
N ARG A 505 -17.00 -20.90 -3.38
CA ARG A 505 -16.42 -21.79 -4.41
C ARG A 505 -15.51 -22.86 -3.81
N LEU A 506 -14.67 -22.49 -2.85
CA LEU A 506 -13.78 -23.41 -2.12
C LEU A 506 -14.55 -24.38 -1.23
N GLN A 507 -15.60 -23.92 -0.55
CA GLN A 507 -16.46 -24.80 0.24
C GLN A 507 -17.11 -25.86 -0.67
N HIS A 508 -17.68 -25.46 -1.80
CA HIS A 508 -18.23 -26.41 -2.78
C HIS A 508 -17.20 -27.39 -3.36
N PHE A 509 -15.95 -26.96 -3.57
CA PHE A 509 -14.87 -27.85 -3.99
C PHE A 509 -14.60 -28.94 -2.94
N ILE A 510 -14.46 -28.57 -1.67
CA ILE A 510 -14.16 -29.51 -0.59
C ILE A 510 -15.38 -30.39 -0.25
N ASP A 511 -16.58 -29.84 -0.22
CA ASP A 511 -17.83 -30.60 -0.05
C ASP A 511 -17.95 -31.70 -1.13
N ARG A 512 -17.62 -31.39 -2.39
CA ARG A 512 -17.56 -32.36 -3.50
C ARG A 512 -16.47 -33.40 -3.32
N ARG A 513 -15.24 -33.00 -2.94
CA ARG A 513 -14.12 -33.93 -2.70
C ARG A 513 -14.43 -34.90 -1.56
N ILE A 514 -15.04 -34.42 -0.47
CA ILE A 514 -15.53 -35.27 0.62
C ILE A 514 -16.66 -36.17 0.14
N ALA A 515 -17.67 -35.64 -0.57
CA ALA A 515 -18.78 -36.43 -1.10
C ALA A 515 -18.31 -37.57 -2.02
N LEU A 516 -17.29 -37.32 -2.86
CA LEU A 516 -16.68 -38.31 -3.74
C LEU A 516 -15.87 -39.37 -2.97
N HIS A 517 -14.95 -38.93 -2.10
CA HIS A 517 -13.98 -39.83 -1.46
C HIS A 517 -14.50 -40.53 -0.21
N PHE A 518 -15.52 -39.99 0.46
CA PHE A 518 -16.13 -40.54 1.68
C PHE A 518 -17.55 -41.09 1.42
N LEU A 519 -17.95 -41.27 0.15
CA LEU A 519 -19.27 -41.78 -0.24
C LEU A 519 -19.72 -43.04 0.55
N PRO A 520 -18.88 -44.05 0.83
CA PRO A 520 -19.29 -45.21 1.64
C PRO A 520 -19.75 -44.83 3.07
N LEU A 521 -19.12 -43.83 3.68
CA LEU A 521 -19.48 -43.33 5.02
C LEU A 521 -20.69 -42.43 5.00
N LEU A 522 -20.89 -41.66 3.93
CA LEU A 522 -22.12 -40.89 3.74
C LEU A 522 -23.32 -41.82 3.52
N ASN A 523 -23.14 -42.89 2.75
CA ASN A 523 -24.17 -43.89 2.51
C ASN A 523 -24.57 -44.62 3.81
N ILE A 524 -23.62 -45.13 4.61
CA ILE A 524 -23.93 -45.79 5.88
C ILE A 524 -24.50 -44.82 6.95
N ARG A 525 -24.16 -43.53 6.89
CA ARG A 525 -24.72 -42.49 7.77
C ARG A 525 -26.17 -42.16 7.44
N ASN A 526 -26.47 -42.05 6.15
CA ASN A 526 -27.73 -41.50 5.66
C ASN A 526 -28.82 -42.59 5.49
N ASP A 527 -28.46 -43.88 5.54
CA ASP A 527 -29.43 -44.97 5.40
C ASP A 527 -30.43 -45.01 6.59
N GLN A 528 -31.71 -44.94 6.25
CA GLN A 528 -32.82 -44.97 7.20
C GLN A 528 -33.28 -46.39 7.55
N SER A 529 -32.96 -47.39 6.72
CA SER A 529 -33.25 -48.81 6.98
C SER A 529 -32.37 -49.39 8.09
N LEU A 530 -31.18 -48.83 8.30
CA LEU A 530 -30.33 -49.16 9.45
C LEU A 530 -30.99 -48.73 10.76
N SER A 531 -31.27 -49.71 11.63
CA SER A 531 -31.88 -49.54 12.93
C SER A 531 -31.08 -50.26 14.03
N GLY A 532 -31.39 -49.98 15.31
CA GLY A 532 -30.75 -50.62 16.46
C GLY A 532 -29.22 -50.58 16.44
N ILE A 533 -28.60 -51.72 16.77
CA ILE A 533 -27.14 -51.90 16.84
C ILE A 533 -26.47 -51.62 15.48
N ALA A 534 -27.15 -51.95 14.36
CA ALA A 534 -26.65 -51.69 13.00
C ALA A 534 -26.38 -50.20 12.78
N LYS A 535 -27.33 -49.35 13.20
CA LYS A 535 -27.22 -47.88 13.06
C LYS A 535 -26.13 -47.31 13.98
N GLY A 536 -26.05 -47.80 15.22
CA GLY A 536 -25.01 -47.40 16.17
C GLY A 536 -23.60 -47.73 15.65
N PHE A 537 -23.41 -48.94 15.10
CA PHE A 537 -22.14 -49.32 14.48
C PHE A 537 -21.84 -48.50 13.21
N GLY A 538 -22.88 -48.13 12.43
CA GLY A 538 -22.77 -47.20 11.32
C GLY A 538 -22.24 -45.83 11.73
N PHE A 539 -22.81 -45.23 12.79
CA PHE A 539 -22.29 -43.97 13.36
C PHE A 539 -20.84 -44.12 13.83
N ARG A 540 -20.48 -45.19 14.54
CA ARG A 540 -19.11 -45.39 15.02
C ARG A 540 -18.09 -45.59 13.88
N MET A 541 -18.51 -46.16 12.75
CA MET A 541 -17.70 -46.19 11.52
C MET A 541 -17.48 -44.78 10.94
N VAL A 542 -18.45 -43.87 11.04
CA VAL A 542 -18.32 -42.47 10.61
C VAL A 542 -17.37 -41.69 11.54
N GLU A 543 -17.56 -41.77 12.86
CA GLU A 543 -16.68 -41.14 13.86
C GLU A 543 -15.22 -41.59 13.69
N ALA A 544 -15.03 -42.88 13.40
CA ALA A 544 -13.71 -43.44 13.14
C ALA A 544 -13.17 -43.17 11.72
N MET A 545 -13.86 -42.39 10.88
CA MET A 545 -13.52 -42.14 9.47
C MET A 545 -13.23 -43.44 8.69
N GLY A 546 -14.01 -44.48 9.00
CA GLY A 546 -14.02 -45.77 8.33
C GLY A 546 -12.88 -46.73 8.66
N ILE A 547 -12.12 -46.49 9.74
CA ILE A 547 -11.08 -47.40 10.24
C ILE A 547 -11.12 -47.47 11.78
N ILE A 548 -11.50 -48.64 12.31
CA ILE A 548 -11.57 -48.97 13.74
C ILE A 548 -10.62 -50.13 14.06
N ASP A 549 -9.84 -50.04 15.15
CA ASP A 549 -9.13 -51.21 15.69
C ASP A 549 -10.15 -52.16 16.32
N ARG A 550 -10.21 -53.43 15.88
CA ARG A 550 -11.21 -54.40 16.35
C ARG A 550 -11.22 -54.56 17.88
N ARG A 551 -10.09 -54.26 18.54
CA ARG A 551 -9.94 -54.28 20.01
C ARG A 551 -10.87 -53.27 20.72
N GLU A 552 -11.18 -52.15 20.09
CA GLU A 552 -11.98 -51.03 20.67
C GLU A 552 -13.49 -51.28 20.62
N VAL A 553 -13.93 -52.19 19.74
CA VAL A 553 -15.34 -52.58 19.47
C VAL A 553 -15.58 -54.08 19.74
N ALA A 554 -14.68 -54.72 20.48
CA ALA A 554 -14.64 -56.17 20.63
C ALA A 554 -15.87 -56.80 21.35
N ASN A 555 -16.75 -55.98 21.94
CA ASN A 555 -18.02 -56.43 22.52
C ASN A 555 -19.19 -56.20 21.55
N GLU A 556 -19.36 -55.00 21.00
CA GLU A 556 -20.36 -54.72 19.96
C GLU A 556 -20.24 -55.70 18.78
N VAL A 557 -19.02 -56.05 18.37
CA VAL A 557 -18.78 -57.00 17.27
C VAL A 557 -19.21 -58.43 17.62
N LYS A 558 -19.33 -58.80 18.90
CA LYS A 558 -19.94 -60.08 19.34
C LYS A 558 -21.46 -60.00 19.38
N GLU A 559 -22.01 -58.83 19.75
CA GLU A 559 -23.44 -58.56 19.83
C GLU A 559 -24.09 -58.42 18.43
N LEU A 560 -23.32 -58.00 17.42
CA LEU A 560 -23.71 -58.05 16.01
C LEU A 560 -23.90 -59.50 15.54
N ASP A 561 -25.13 -59.86 15.18
CA ASP A 561 -25.48 -61.12 14.54
C ASP A 561 -25.02 -61.22 13.07
N GLN A 562 -25.28 -62.35 12.42
CA GLN A 562 -24.82 -62.57 11.03
C GLN A 562 -25.65 -61.81 10.00
N GLU A 563 -26.92 -61.51 10.27
CA GLU A 563 -27.77 -60.74 9.36
C GLU A 563 -27.34 -59.27 9.35
N THR A 564 -27.14 -58.67 10.52
CA THR A 564 -26.63 -57.30 10.67
C THR A 564 -25.23 -57.16 10.08
N ARG A 565 -24.34 -58.13 10.30
CA ARG A 565 -23.03 -58.17 9.62
C ARG A 565 -23.19 -58.29 8.10
N GLY A 566 -24.21 -59.01 7.62
CA GLY A 566 -24.57 -59.08 6.21
C GLY A 566 -24.96 -57.71 5.63
N VAL A 567 -25.79 -56.95 6.33
CA VAL A 567 -26.16 -55.57 5.94
C VAL A 567 -24.94 -54.65 5.97
N LEU A 568 -24.15 -54.64 7.04
CA LEU A 568 -22.94 -53.81 7.16
C LEU A 568 -21.90 -54.14 6.05
N ARG A 569 -21.78 -55.41 5.63
CA ARG A 569 -20.96 -55.80 4.47
C ARG A 569 -21.48 -55.24 3.15
N LYS A 570 -22.79 -55.06 2.95
CA LYS A 570 -23.36 -54.38 1.77
C LYS A 570 -22.96 -52.90 1.71
N HIS A 571 -22.78 -52.25 2.86
CA HIS A 571 -22.17 -50.91 2.96
C HIS A 571 -20.63 -50.91 2.87
N GLY A 572 -20.01 -52.01 2.42
CA GLY A 572 -18.56 -52.11 2.23
C GLY A 572 -17.74 -52.37 3.50
N VAL A 573 -18.36 -52.54 4.67
CA VAL A 573 -17.63 -52.81 5.92
C VAL A 573 -17.01 -54.22 5.91
N ARG A 574 -15.68 -54.29 6.06
CA ARG A 574 -14.92 -55.53 6.21
C ARG A 574 -14.55 -55.76 7.67
N PHE A 575 -14.90 -56.94 8.18
CA PHE A 575 -14.67 -57.37 9.55
C PHE A 575 -13.38 -58.21 9.66
N GLY A 576 -12.21 -57.57 9.52
CA GLY A 576 -10.90 -58.23 9.61
C GLY A 576 -10.59 -58.83 10.99
N GLN A 577 -9.51 -59.60 11.08
CA GLN A 577 -8.98 -60.16 12.32
C GLN A 577 -8.53 -59.06 13.29
N PHE A 578 -7.82 -58.04 12.80
CA PHE A 578 -7.24 -56.99 13.63
C PHE A 578 -8.01 -55.67 13.54
N THR A 579 -8.68 -55.41 12.42
CA THR A 579 -9.20 -54.08 12.05
C THR A 579 -10.56 -54.21 11.37
N ILE A 580 -11.46 -53.24 11.61
CA ILE A 580 -12.74 -53.13 10.91
C ILE A 580 -12.69 -51.85 10.07
N PHE A 581 -12.87 -51.99 8.77
CA PHE A 581 -12.55 -50.93 7.81
C PHE A 581 -13.41 -50.99 6.54
N MET A 582 -13.42 -49.91 5.77
CA MET A 582 -13.97 -49.86 4.42
C MET A 582 -12.82 -49.80 3.39
N PRO A 583 -12.65 -50.80 2.49
CA PRO A 583 -11.50 -50.87 1.58
C PRO A 583 -11.32 -49.65 0.67
N ASP A 584 -12.41 -49.07 0.16
CA ASP A 584 -12.35 -47.89 -0.71
C ASP A 584 -11.69 -46.68 -0.06
N LEU A 585 -11.75 -46.58 1.26
CA LEU A 585 -11.12 -45.48 2.02
C LEU A 585 -9.61 -45.69 2.23
N LEU A 586 -9.07 -46.89 1.96
CA LEU A 586 -7.63 -47.15 1.97
C LEU A 586 -6.94 -46.72 0.67
N LYS A 587 -7.70 -46.24 -0.33
CA LYS A 587 -7.14 -45.62 -1.54
C LYS A 587 -6.38 -44.32 -1.17
N PRO A 588 -5.39 -43.87 -1.96
CA PRO A 588 -4.55 -42.72 -1.60
C PRO A 588 -5.32 -41.41 -1.37
N ALA A 589 -6.19 -40.99 -2.30
CA ALA A 589 -6.90 -39.71 -2.18
C ALA A 589 -7.86 -39.64 -0.97
N PRO A 590 -8.71 -40.66 -0.68
CA PRO A 590 -9.45 -40.73 0.59
C PRO A 590 -8.54 -40.75 1.84
N THR A 591 -7.35 -41.35 1.75
CA THR A 591 -6.40 -41.40 2.88
C THR A 591 -5.77 -40.05 3.17
N ARG A 592 -5.28 -39.34 2.14
CA ARG A 592 -4.77 -37.96 2.23
C ARG A 592 -5.81 -37.04 2.86
N LEU A 593 -7.03 -37.04 2.32
CA LEU A 593 -8.14 -36.24 2.85
C LEU A 593 -8.53 -36.65 4.28
N ARG A 594 -8.47 -37.94 4.64
CA ARG A 594 -8.72 -38.40 6.02
C ARG A 594 -7.70 -37.84 7.01
N LEU A 595 -6.41 -37.78 6.67
CA LEU A 595 -5.39 -37.24 7.56
C LEU A 595 -5.59 -35.75 7.83
N VAL A 596 -5.89 -34.98 6.78
CA VAL A 596 -6.25 -33.55 6.90
C VAL A 596 -7.48 -33.36 7.78
N LEU A 597 -8.60 -34.03 7.49
CA LEU A 597 -9.84 -33.89 8.26
C LEU A 597 -9.70 -34.36 9.71
N TRP A 598 -8.97 -35.45 9.96
CA TRP A 598 -8.77 -35.99 11.30
C TRP A 598 -7.95 -35.06 12.19
N SER A 599 -6.87 -34.49 11.66
CA SER A 599 -5.98 -33.58 12.38
C SER A 599 -6.64 -32.22 12.62
N LEU A 600 -7.36 -31.72 11.61
CA LEU A 600 -8.19 -30.51 11.71
C LEU A 600 -9.28 -30.63 12.78
N ALA A 601 -9.97 -31.77 12.86
CA ALA A 601 -10.99 -32.03 13.88
C ALA A 601 -10.41 -32.25 15.30
N ARG A 602 -9.10 -32.45 15.41
CA ARG A 602 -8.36 -32.54 16.69
C ARG A 602 -7.75 -31.21 17.12
N GLY A 603 -7.58 -30.26 16.21
CA GLY A 603 -6.85 -29.02 16.46
C GLY A 603 -5.33 -29.23 16.58
N ASP A 604 -4.77 -30.23 15.90
CA ASP A 604 -3.31 -30.40 15.80
C ASP A 604 -2.72 -29.22 14.98
N GLU A 605 -1.50 -28.76 15.31
CA GLU A 605 -0.83 -27.66 14.59
C GLU A 605 -0.08 -28.13 13.33
N GLU A 606 0.37 -29.38 13.32
CA GLU A 606 1.13 -30.02 12.23
C GLU A 606 0.42 -31.31 11.82
N PHE A 607 0.00 -31.39 10.56
CA PHE A 607 -0.74 -32.54 10.03
C PHE A 607 0.23 -33.61 9.51
N PRO A 608 -0.03 -34.92 9.75
CA PRO A 608 0.82 -35.99 9.26
C PRO A 608 0.59 -36.25 7.76
N GLU A 609 1.68 -36.28 6.99
CA GLU A 609 1.67 -36.56 5.55
C GLU A 609 1.09 -37.95 5.22
N SER A 610 0.49 -38.07 4.02
CA SER A 610 0.08 -39.38 3.50
C SER A 610 1.29 -40.23 3.11
N PRO A 611 1.39 -41.51 3.55
CA PRO A 611 2.42 -42.42 3.04
C PRO A 611 2.36 -42.55 1.52
N PRO A 612 3.51 -42.75 0.83
CA PRO A 612 3.55 -42.85 -0.62
C PRO A 612 2.62 -43.95 -1.18
N PRO A 613 1.92 -43.68 -2.32
CA PRO A 613 1.06 -44.66 -2.97
C PRO A 613 1.79 -45.97 -3.33
N GLY A 614 1.03 -47.06 -3.39
CA GLY A 614 1.52 -48.38 -3.81
C GLY A 614 2.25 -49.18 -2.72
N LEU A 615 2.92 -48.53 -1.77
CA LEU A 615 3.64 -49.22 -0.69
C LEU A 615 2.71 -50.14 0.13
N VAL A 616 3.25 -51.29 0.54
CA VAL A 616 2.56 -52.30 1.37
C VAL A 616 3.06 -52.26 2.81
N THR A 617 4.37 -52.11 3.00
CA THR A 617 4.97 -51.83 4.32
C THR A 617 5.85 -50.59 4.29
N ILE A 618 5.79 -49.81 5.36
CA ILE A 618 6.59 -48.60 5.59
C ILE A 618 7.36 -48.72 6.93
N PRO A 619 8.50 -48.05 7.12
CA PRO A 619 9.18 -48.02 8.42
C PRO A 619 8.32 -47.40 9.53
N ALA A 620 8.37 -47.95 10.74
CA ALA A 620 7.65 -47.46 11.91
C ALA A 620 8.52 -46.56 12.78
N VAL A 621 8.45 -45.25 12.53
CA VAL A 621 9.16 -44.22 13.31
C VAL A 621 8.64 -44.21 14.74
N GLN A 622 9.53 -44.44 15.72
CA GLN A 622 9.13 -44.64 17.12
C GLN A 622 8.40 -43.44 17.75
N LYS A 623 8.66 -42.21 17.27
CA LYS A 623 8.01 -40.97 17.73
C LYS A 623 6.56 -40.82 17.24
N VAL A 624 6.17 -41.49 16.16
CA VAL A 624 4.84 -41.31 15.53
C VAL A 624 3.79 -42.16 16.27
N PRO A 625 2.70 -41.57 16.78
CA PRO A 625 1.65 -42.32 17.48
C PRO A 625 0.99 -43.38 16.59
N SER A 626 0.67 -44.55 17.16
CA SER A 626 0.00 -45.63 16.40
C SER A 626 -1.39 -45.25 15.85
N ALA A 627 -2.01 -44.21 16.39
CA ALA A 627 -3.26 -43.63 15.86
C ALA A 627 -3.05 -42.97 14.48
N VAL A 628 -1.91 -42.31 14.25
CA VAL A 628 -1.56 -41.71 12.96
C VAL A 628 -1.50 -42.81 11.91
N TYR A 629 -0.66 -43.84 12.12
CA TYR A 629 -0.59 -45.00 11.23
C TYR A 629 -1.97 -45.59 10.90
N LEU A 630 -2.82 -45.79 11.93
CA LEU A 630 -4.17 -46.33 11.74
C LEU A 630 -5.03 -45.46 10.81
N LYS A 631 -4.95 -44.12 10.93
CA LYS A 631 -5.65 -43.19 10.03
C LYS A 631 -4.95 -43.02 8.68
N SER A 632 -3.64 -43.27 8.59
CA SER A 632 -2.91 -43.40 7.31
C SER A 632 -3.24 -44.69 6.56
N GLY A 633 -4.03 -45.61 7.14
CA GLY A 633 -4.39 -46.88 6.50
C GLY A 633 -3.43 -48.04 6.78
N TYR A 634 -2.53 -47.90 7.76
CA TYR A 634 -1.52 -48.88 8.14
C TYR A 634 -1.65 -49.31 9.62
N ARG A 635 -1.19 -50.51 9.95
CA ARG A 635 -1.07 -50.96 11.34
C ARG A 635 0.40 -51.19 11.66
N ARG A 636 0.90 -50.54 12.73
CA ARG A 636 2.27 -50.76 13.22
C ARG A 636 2.44 -52.19 13.74
N ALA A 637 3.46 -52.87 13.25
CA ALA A 637 3.87 -54.23 13.60
C ALA A 637 5.41 -54.26 13.67
N GLY A 638 5.94 -54.13 14.90
CA GLY A 638 7.38 -54.08 15.14
C GLY A 638 8.00 -52.76 14.69
N GLU A 639 9.05 -52.87 13.88
CA GLU A 639 9.81 -51.78 13.25
C GLU A 639 9.22 -51.33 11.90
N ARG A 640 8.16 -51.99 11.42
CA ARG A 640 7.42 -51.61 10.22
C ARG A 640 5.93 -51.35 10.54
N ALA A 641 5.21 -50.76 9.60
CA ALA A 641 3.76 -50.70 9.59
C ALA A 641 3.26 -51.26 8.25
N ILE A 642 2.23 -52.10 8.30
CA ILE A 642 1.67 -52.83 7.16
C ILE A 642 0.29 -52.27 6.80
N ARG A 643 0.00 -52.11 5.51
CA ARG A 643 -1.28 -51.58 5.02
C ARG A 643 -2.42 -52.53 5.41
N ILE A 644 -3.53 -51.97 5.91
CA ILE A 644 -4.57 -52.74 6.62
C ILE A 644 -5.18 -53.84 5.75
N ASP A 645 -5.45 -53.59 4.47
CA ASP A 645 -5.98 -54.59 3.54
C ASP A 645 -5.03 -55.77 3.31
N MET A 646 -3.72 -55.54 3.28
CA MET A 646 -2.71 -56.61 3.17
C MET A 646 -2.51 -57.34 4.49
N LEU A 647 -2.57 -56.63 5.63
CA LEU A 647 -2.54 -57.26 6.95
C LEU A 647 -3.72 -58.22 7.15
N GLU A 648 -4.94 -57.84 6.78
CA GLU A 648 -6.08 -58.74 6.98
C GLU A 648 -6.05 -59.93 5.99
N ARG A 649 -5.48 -59.78 4.79
CA ARG A 649 -5.18 -60.93 3.89
C ARG A 649 -4.16 -61.88 4.51
N LEU A 650 -3.05 -61.35 5.05
CA LEU A 650 -2.07 -62.13 5.79
C LEU A 650 -2.71 -62.82 6.99
N ALA A 651 -3.59 -62.13 7.72
CA ALA A 651 -4.32 -62.70 8.85
C ALA A 651 -5.29 -63.82 8.46
N ASP A 652 -5.85 -63.79 7.26
CA ASP A 652 -6.69 -64.86 6.72
C ASP A 652 -5.84 -66.07 6.29
N MET A 653 -4.66 -65.86 5.68
CA MET A 653 -3.68 -66.94 5.40
C MET A 653 -3.15 -67.58 6.69
N LEU A 654 -2.79 -66.79 7.70
CA LEU A 654 -2.29 -67.27 8.99
C LEU A 654 -3.30 -68.10 9.82
N ARG A 655 -4.55 -68.23 9.36
CA ARG A 655 -5.55 -69.14 9.94
C ARG A 655 -5.51 -70.57 9.37
N THR A 656 -4.91 -70.80 8.20
CA THR A 656 -4.74 -72.16 7.67
C THR A 656 -3.50 -72.85 8.24
N GLU A 657 -2.53 -72.07 8.70
CA GLU A 657 -1.28 -72.57 9.29
C GLU A 657 -1.43 -73.05 10.74
N ASP A 658 -0.63 -74.06 11.14
CA ASP A 658 -0.51 -74.43 12.55
C ASP A 658 0.31 -73.39 13.32
N SER A 659 -0.37 -72.30 13.68
CA SER A 659 0.13 -71.25 14.58
C SER A 659 0.55 -71.76 15.98
N ARG A 660 0.32 -73.03 16.36
CA ARG A 660 0.75 -73.61 17.65
C ARG A 660 1.95 -74.53 17.52
N GLY A 661 1.98 -75.42 16.52
CA GLY A 661 3.12 -76.28 16.22
C GLY A 661 4.29 -75.50 15.61
N GLY A 662 3.99 -74.49 14.79
CA GLY A 662 4.96 -73.68 14.07
C GLY A 662 4.86 -73.90 12.56
N PHE A 663 5.04 -72.82 11.79
CA PHE A 663 5.01 -72.83 10.32
C PHE A 663 6.13 -71.93 9.75
N GLU A 664 6.48 -72.10 8.49
CA GLU A 664 7.47 -71.26 7.78
C GLU A 664 6.78 -70.20 6.91
N ALA A 665 7.47 -69.11 6.58
CA ALA A 665 6.93 -68.09 5.68
C ALA A 665 6.84 -68.62 4.24
N THR A 666 5.64 -68.66 3.66
CA THR A 666 5.49 -69.03 2.24
C THR A 666 5.87 -67.86 1.32
N PRO A 667 6.27 -68.12 0.06
CA PRO A 667 6.57 -67.06 -0.91
C PRO A 667 5.43 -66.05 -1.08
N ASP A 668 4.17 -66.53 -1.02
CA ASP A 668 2.99 -65.66 -1.08
C ASP A 668 2.91 -64.69 0.11
N MET A 669 3.24 -65.13 1.34
CA MET A 669 3.26 -64.24 2.51
C MET A 669 4.31 -63.13 2.39
N LEU A 670 5.49 -63.45 1.85
CA LEU A 670 6.54 -62.46 1.57
C LEU A 670 6.10 -61.50 0.46
N SER A 671 5.46 -62.02 -0.59
CA SER A 671 4.91 -61.25 -1.72
C SER A 671 3.82 -60.26 -1.27
N ILE A 672 2.78 -60.71 -0.55
CA ILE A 672 1.68 -59.84 -0.10
C ILE A 672 2.06 -58.85 1.00
N THR A 673 3.27 -58.95 1.57
CA THR A 673 3.80 -57.97 2.53
C THR A 673 4.87 -57.05 1.93
N GLY A 674 5.48 -57.42 0.80
CA GLY A 674 6.61 -56.71 0.21
C GLY A 674 7.79 -56.62 1.17
N THR A 675 8.12 -57.71 1.87
CA THR A 675 9.21 -57.74 2.86
C THR A 675 10.20 -58.87 2.61
N THR A 676 11.47 -58.63 2.92
CA THR A 676 12.48 -59.70 2.97
C THR A 676 12.21 -60.63 4.15
N LEU A 677 12.75 -61.85 4.13
CA LEU A 677 12.53 -62.87 5.17
C LEU A 677 12.76 -62.35 6.61
N ALA A 678 13.85 -61.61 6.84
CA ALA A 678 14.15 -60.99 8.14
C ALA A 678 13.21 -59.83 8.50
N GLN A 679 12.75 -59.04 7.52
CA GLN A 679 11.76 -57.98 7.74
C GLN A 679 10.37 -58.56 8.04
N PHE A 680 10.00 -59.67 7.39
CA PHE A 680 8.80 -60.45 7.68
C PHE A 680 8.86 -61.02 9.09
N ALA A 681 10.02 -61.51 9.53
CA ALA A 681 10.22 -61.99 10.90
C ALA A 681 9.92 -60.92 11.96
N ASN A 682 10.50 -59.72 11.82
CA ASN A 682 10.24 -58.58 12.71
C ASN A 682 8.75 -58.15 12.70
N LEU A 683 8.13 -58.14 11.52
CA LEU A 683 6.70 -57.83 11.34
C LEU A 683 5.82 -58.85 12.08
N MET A 684 6.13 -60.14 11.98
CA MET A 684 5.40 -61.23 12.63
C MET A 684 5.54 -61.21 14.16
N GLU A 685 6.72 -60.87 14.68
CA GLU A 685 6.88 -60.59 16.12
C GLU A 685 6.05 -59.38 16.57
N GLY A 686 5.99 -58.35 15.72
CA GLY A 686 5.11 -57.20 15.88
C GLY A 686 3.62 -57.55 15.98
N LEU A 687 3.17 -58.57 15.24
CA LEU A 687 1.81 -59.11 15.29
C LEU A 687 1.55 -60.05 16.47
N GLY A 688 2.61 -60.54 17.14
CA GLY A 688 2.52 -61.39 18.33
C GLY A 688 2.93 -62.85 18.14
N TYR A 689 3.60 -63.19 17.06
CA TYR A 689 4.33 -64.46 16.93
C TYR A 689 5.70 -64.37 17.63
N LYS A 690 6.42 -65.48 17.70
CA LYS A 690 7.88 -65.54 17.89
C LYS A 690 8.48 -66.08 16.61
N ALA A 691 9.55 -65.45 16.14
CA ALA A 691 10.34 -65.97 15.04
C ALA A 691 11.52 -66.79 15.61
N GLN A 692 11.80 -67.96 15.03
CA GLN A 692 13.00 -68.74 15.33
C GLN A 692 13.78 -68.93 14.03
N ARG A 693 14.99 -68.36 13.94
CA ARG A 693 15.88 -68.48 12.79
C ARG A 693 16.49 -69.89 12.74
N GLY A 694 16.46 -70.51 11.57
CA GLY A 694 17.12 -71.78 11.27
C GLY A 694 17.88 -71.68 9.95
N GLU A 695 18.81 -72.60 9.73
CA GLU A 695 19.66 -72.68 8.54
C GLU A 695 19.57 -74.12 8.01
N ARG A 696 19.39 -74.30 6.70
CA ARG A 696 19.34 -75.61 6.02
C ARG A 696 19.98 -75.56 4.64
N GLU A 697 20.39 -76.71 4.11
CA GLU A 697 20.88 -76.80 2.73
C GLU A 697 19.72 -76.70 1.73
N LYS A 698 19.86 -75.85 0.72
CA LYS A 698 18.80 -75.48 -0.24
C LYS A 698 18.55 -76.59 -1.27
N VAL A 699 17.48 -77.37 -1.09
CA VAL A 699 17.08 -78.43 -2.02
C VAL A 699 16.48 -77.83 -3.31
N ARG A 700 17.21 -77.90 -4.42
CA ARG A 700 16.70 -77.51 -5.76
C ARG A 700 15.61 -78.48 -6.23
N GLN A 701 14.34 -78.10 -6.12
CA GLN A 701 13.26 -78.76 -6.85
C GLN A 701 13.36 -78.41 -8.35
N ALA A 702 13.29 -79.42 -9.21
CA ALA A 702 13.34 -79.25 -10.65
C ALA A 702 11.92 -79.08 -11.23
N THR A 703 11.59 -77.87 -11.68
CA THR A 703 10.34 -77.61 -12.40
C THR A 703 10.44 -78.10 -13.84
N GLU A 704 9.47 -78.91 -14.28
CA GLU A 704 9.44 -79.48 -15.63
C GLU A 704 9.30 -78.39 -16.71
N ARG A 705 10.00 -78.55 -17.84
CA ARG A 705 9.91 -77.66 -19.00
C ARG A 705 8.86 -78.17 -19.97
N SER A 706 7.77 -77.43 -20.14
CA SER A 706 6.88 -77.59 -21.30
C SER A 706 7.40 -76.75 -22.48
N SER A 707 7.46 -77.37 -23.67
CA SER A 707 7.98 -76.76 -24.90
C SER A 707 6.94 -75.84 -25.57
N PRO A 708 7.37 -74.76 -26.27
CA PRO A 708 6.47 -73.95 -27.09
C PRO A 708 6.10 -74.65 -28.41
N SER A 709 4.92 -74.35 -28.93
CA SER A 709 4.47 -74.73 -30.28
C SER A 709 4.10 -73.50 -31.10
N GLU A 710 4.42 -73.51 -32.39
CA GLU A 710 4.11 -72.45 -33.36
C GLU A 710 2.59 -72.30 -33.59
N GLY A 711 2.07 -71.10 -33.93
CA GLY A 711 0.62 -70.84 -33.87
C GLY A 711 -0.02 -69.76 -34.77
N ASN A 712 0.75 -68.83 -35.37
CA ASN A 712 0.38 -67.96 -36.50
C ASN A 712 -0.66 -66.79 -36.29
N ALA A 713 -0.57 -65.80 -37.19
CA ALA A 713 -1.56 -64.81 -37.65
C ALA A 713 -2.10 -63.68 -36.72
N ALA A 714 -1.65 -62.45 -37.02
CA ALA A 714 -2.48 -61.22 -37.00
C ALA A 714 -3.19 -61.06 -38.39
N PRO A 715 -4.07 -60.06 -38.66
CA PRO A 715 -3.87 -58.60 -38.51
C PRO A 715 -5.07 -57.94 -37.73
N ASP A 716 -5.31 -56.63 -37.64
CA ASP A 716 -4.96 -55.51 -38.54
C ASP A 716 -4.90 -54.14 -37.83
N ALA A 717 -4.22 -53.18 -38.49
CA ALA A 717 -4.22 -51.74 -38.20
C ALA A 717 -3.96 -51.00 -39.52
N PRO A 718 -4.42 -49.74 -39.72
CA PRO A 718 -3.41 -48.67 -39.61
C PRO A 718 -3.91 -47.22 -39.31
N GLN A 719 -2.94 -46.39 -38.88
CA GLN A 719 -2.80 -44.93 -39.16
C GLN A 719 -3.84 -43.96 -38.54
N THR A 720 -3.54 -42.65 -38.34
CA THR A 720 -2.41 -41.82 -38.83
C THR A 720 -1.85 -40.89 -37.73
N ALA A 721 -0.59 -40.43 -37.89
CA ALA A 721 0.02 -39.32 -37.12
C ALA A 721 -0.07 -37.98 -37.94
N PRO A 722 0.49 -36.81 -37.54
CA PRO A 722 1.95 -36.61 -37.31
C PRO A 722 2.39 -35.56 -36.23
N GLU A 723 3.73 -35.50 -36.04
CA GLU A 723 4.59 -34.29 -35.80
C GLU A 723 4.61 -33.49 -34.45
N THR A 724 5.76 -33.61 -33.75
CA THR A 724 6.73 -32.56 -33.29
C THR A 724 6.28 -31.17 -32.77
N SER A 725 6.96 -30.50 -31.82
CA SER A 725 8.16 -30.79 -30.99
C SER A 725 8.34 -29.72 -29.88
N VAL A 726 9.05 -30.05 -28.79
CA VAL A 726 9.51 -29.12 -27.71
C VAL A 726 10.91 -29.61 -27.20
N PRO A 727 11.88 -28.75 -26.81
CA PRO A 727 13.32 -29.08 -26.84
C PRO A 727 14.00 -29.41 -25.49
N ASP A 728 15.34 -29.44 -25.52
CA ASP A 728 16.31 -30.07 -24.61
C ASP A 728 16.46 -29.55 -23.16
N GLU A 729 16.80 -30.51 -22.28
CA GLU A 729 17.83 -30.51 -21.20
C GLU A 729 17.86 -29.45 -20.06
N PRO A 730 18.60 -29.72 -18.95
CA PRO A 730 19.33 -30.95 -18.58
C PRO A 730 18.81 -31.66 -17.32
N GLY A 731 18.95 -32.99 -17.28
CA GLY A 731 18.72 -33.83 -16.11
C GLY A 731 19.99 -34.61 -15.74
N ASP A 732 20.52 -34.41 -14.54
CA ASP A 732 21.88 -34.85 -14.17
C ASP A 732 22.03 -36.37 -13.99
N HIS A 733 23.24 -36.88 -14.22
CA HIS A 733 23.53 -38.31 -14.27
C HIS A 733 23.66 -38.97 -12.88
N VAL A 734 22.87 -40.01 -12.63
CA VAL A 734 23.29 -41.14 -11.76
C VAL A 734 22.94 -42.47 -12.44
N SER A 735 23.91 -43.05 -13.15
CA SER A 735 23.76 -44.39 -13.72
C SER A 735 23.89 -45.46 -12.62
N ALA A 736 22.90 -46.34 -12.51
CA ALA A 736 22.97 -47.47 -11.59
C ALA A 736 23.96 -48.52 -12.12
N ASN A 737 25.06 -48.72 -11.39
CA ASN A 737 26.15 -49.58 -11.84
C ASN A 737 25.67 -51.05 -11.96
N ARG A 738 25.98 -51.69 -13.09
CA ARG A 738 25.51 -53.05 -13.43
C ARG A 738 26.61 -54.06 -13.07
N PRO A 739 26.40 -54.97 -12.10
CA PRO A 739 27.41 -55.98 -11.79
C PRO A 739 27.63 -56.93 -12.97
N GLU A 740 28.88 -57.23 -13.26
CA GLU A 740 29.27 -58.38 -14.10
C GLU A 740 29.12 -59.69 -13.30
N PRO A 741 28.97 -60.85 -13.96
CA PRO A 741 28.76 -62.11 -13.27
C PRO A 741 30.07 -62.67 -12.67
N ASP A 742 30.10 -62.83 -11.35
CA ASP A 742 31.15 -63.61 -10.66
C ASP A 742 31.11 -65.10 -11.06
N PRO A 743 32.24 -65.81 -10.98
CA PRO A 743 32.33 -67.23 -11.34
C PRO A 743 31.60 -68.14 -10.34
N ALA A 744 31.27 -69.35 -10.79
CA ALA A 744 30.51 -70.31 -9.99
C ALA A 744 31.29 -70.80 -8.75
N ASP A 745 30.67 -70.61 -7.57
CA ASP A 745 31.07 -71.21 -6.31
C ASP A 745 30.08 -72.34 -5.95
N ASP A 746 30.48 -73.60 -6.17
CA ASP A 746 29.67 -74.80 -5.85
C ASP A 746 29.75 -75.16 -4.35
N GLY A 747 29.51 -74.16 -3.50
CA GLY A 747 29.18 -74.36 -2.09
C GLY A 747 27.71 -74.75 -1.91
N PRO A 748 27.34 -75.49 -0.85
CA PRO A 748 25.93 -75.72 -0.53
C PRO A 748 25.28 -74.37 -0.19
N GLU A 749 24.38 -73.90 -1.05
CA GLU A 749 23.58 -72.70 -0.77
C GLU A 749 22.79 -72.93 0.53
N ILE A 750 23.14 -72.20 1.60
CA ILE A 750 22.41 -72.27 2.88
C ILE A 750 21.18 -71.38 2.78
N GLU A 751 19.99 -72.00 2.86
CA GLU A 751 18.73 -71.31 3.01
C GLU A 751 18.49 -71.00 4.50
N GLU A 752 18.52 -69.70 4.84
CA GLU A 752 17.92 -69.23 6.09
C GLU A 752 16.40 -69.35 6.02
N PHE A 753 15.79 -69.88 7.09
CA PHE A 753 14.35 -69.93 7.27
C PHE A 753 13.96 -69.41 8.66
N TYR A 754 12.69 -69.07 8.85
CA TYR A 754 12.14 -68.70 10.16
C TYR A 754 10.89 -69.53 10.44
N THR A 755 10.86 -70.22 11.59
CA THR A 755 9.66 -70.87 12.11
C THR A 755 8.89 -69.91 13.02
N PHE A 756 7.58 -69.80 12.78
CA PHE A 756 6.69 -68.85 13.46
C PHE A 756 5.72 -69.55 14.41
N VAL A 757 5.84 -69.27 15.70
CA VAL A 757 4.93 -69.83 16.74
C VAL A 757 4.16 -68.70 17.41
N TRP A 758 2.83 -68.82 17.53
CA TRP A 758 2.00 -67.81 18.16
C TRP A 758 2.37 -67.64 19.65
N SER A 759 2.85 -66.46 20.04
CA SER A 759 3.38 -66.24 21.40
C SER A 759 2.32 -66.22 22.49
N GLY A 760 1.04 -66.18 22.12
CA GLY A 760 -0.09 -66.28 23.06
C GLY A 760 -0.05 -65.24 24.17
N ARG A 761 0.16 -63.96 23.82
CA ARG A 761 0.31 -62.84 24.78
C ARG A 761 -0.70 -62.91 25.94
N ARG A 762 -0.23 -63.46 27.08
CA ARG A 762 -0.79 -63.13 28.40
C ARG A 762 -0.77 -61.61 28.50
N SER A 763 -1.91 -61.01 28.87
CA SER A 763 -1.93 -59.59 29.15
C SER A 763 -0.93 -59.30 30.27
N SER A 764 -0.12 -58.26 30.10
CA SER A 764 0.71 -57.69 31.17
C SER A 764 -0.17 -56.90 32.15
N GLN A 765 -1.18 -57.58 32.69
CA GLN A 765 -1.99 -57.12 33.80
C GLN A 765 -1.03 -56.80 34.95
N ARG A 766 -0.83 -55.51 35.24
CA ARG A 766 0.05 -55.02 36.31
C ARG A 766 -0.27 -55.81 37.59
N LYS A 767 0.67 -56.67 38.02
CA LYS A 767 0.57 -57.35 39.32
C LYS A 767 0.59 -56.27 40.40
N GLY A 768 -0.58 -55.97 40.95
CA GLY A 768 -0.73 -54.90 41.93
C GLY A 768 -0.17 -55.28 43.29
N ALA A 769 0.27 -54.28 44.05
CA ALA A 769 0.37 -54.40 45.49
C ALA A 769 -1.06 -54.53 46.07
N ARG A 770 -1.39 -55.68 46.67
CA ARG A 770 -2.60 -55.86 47.48
C ARG A 770 -2.29 -55.63 48.97
N PRO A 771 -3.25 -55.15 49.78
CA PRO A 771 -2.96 -54.56 51.09
C PRO A 771 -2.95 -55.58 52.24
N GLN A 772 -2.32 -55.22 53.37
CA GLN A 772 -2.53 -55.89 54.65
C GLN A 772 -2.87 -54.94 55.81
N ARG A 773 -3.93 -55.32 56.51
CA ARG A 773 -4.58 -54.78 57.71
C ARG A 773 -3.64 -54.35 58.87
N LYS A 774 -4.03 -53.27 59.56
CA LYS A 774 -4.31 -53.24 61.02
C LYS A 774 -5.61 -52.42 61.21
N VAL A 775 -6.75 -53.01 61.57
CA VAL A 775 -7.25 -53.39 62.92
C VAL A 775 -7.90 -52.21 63.68
N LYS A 776 -9.14 -52.40 64.19
CA LYS A 776 -9.96 -51.42 64.93
C LYS A 776 -9.87 -51.61 66.45
N LYS A 777 -9.97 -50.51 67.23
CA LYS A 777 -11.04 -50.27 68.24
C LYS A 777 -10.91 -48.87 68.91
N ALA A 778 -11.99 -48.42 69.54
CA ALA A 778 -12.15 -47.17 70.32
C ALA A 778 -12.18 -47.51 71.85
N PRO A 779 -12.62 -46.68 72.86
CA PRO A 779 -13.57 -45.51 72.81
C PRO A 779 -13.40 -44.33 73.83
N ARG A 780 -14.20 -43.24 73.64
CA ARG A 780 -14.69 -42.24 74.65
C ARG A 780 -13.62 -41.38 75.39
N LYS A 781 -13.88 -40.22 76.04
CA LYS A 781 -15.03 -39.28 76.26
C LYS A 781 -14.41 -37.89 76.66
N GLU A 782 -15.00 -36.70 76.55
CA GLU A 782 -16.11 -36.17 75.73
C GLU A 782 -15.74 -34.76 75.17
N THR A 783 -16.17 -33.53 75.56
CA THR A 783 -17.32 -32.98 76.33
C THR A 783 -17.50 -31.47 75.98
N SER A 784 -18.67 -31.04 75.45
CA SER A 784 -19.15 -29.62 75.26
C SER A 784 -18.25 -28.61 74.48
N LYS A 785 -18.73 -27.65 73.67
CA LYS A 785 -20.06 -27.24 73.12
C LYS A 785 -19.73 -26.35 71.87
N ASP A 786 -20.62 -25.89 71.00
CA ASP A 786 -22.10 -25.88 70.95
C ASP A 786 -22.60 -25.99 69.47
N GLY A 787 -23.65 -25.25 69.08
CA GLY A 787 -24.07 -24.99 67.69
C GLY A 787 -24.87 -23.67 67.63
N PRO A 788 -25.72 -23.41 66.61
CA PRO A 788 -26.02 -24.16 65.37
C PRO A 788 -25.63 -23.38 64.08
N SER A 789 -25.16 -24.00 62.98
CA SER A 789 -25.83 -24.86 61.98
C SER A 789 -26.66 -24.08 60.92
N VAL A 790 -26.28 -24.08 59.62
CA VAL A 790 -26.70 -25.03 58.54
C VAL A 790 -27.94 -24.51 57.75
N ARG A 791 -28.13 -24.65 56.42
CA ARG A 791 -27.68 -25.67 55.43
C ARG A 791 -27.49 -25.12 54.00
N THR A 792 -26.80 -25.91 53.16
CA THR A 792 -26.71 -25.78 51.68
C THR A 792 -27.83 -26.53 50.95
N GLY A 793 -28.09 -26.20 49.67
CA GLY A 793 -29.04 -26.89 48.77
C GLY A 793 -28.60 -26.82 47.29
N ARG A 794 -29.14 -27.70 46.44
CA ARG A 794 -28.69 -27.92 45.04
C ARG A 794 -29.87 -28.36 44.14
N PHE A 795 -29.66 -28.27 42.82
CA PHE A 795 -30.35 -28.96 41.69
C PHE A 795 -31.65 -28.40 41.04
N GLU A 796 -31.50 -28.15 39.72
CA GLU A 796 -32.37 -28.55 38.58
C GLU A 796 -33.61 -27.75 38.07
N ALA A 797 -33.98 -28.11 36.83
CA ALA A 797 -35.15 -27.76 36.00
C ALA A 797 -35.20 -26.42 35.20
N ARG A 798 -35.61 -26.56 33.92
CA ARG A 798 -36.16 -25.57 32.96
C ARG A 798 -37.60 -26.05 32.60
N PRO A 799 -38.45 -25.26 31.89
CA PRO A 799 -38.69 -23.81 31.89
C PRO A 799 -40.19 -23.50 32.19
N PRO A 800 -40.67 -22.25 32.02
CA PRO A 800 -41.63 -22.02 30.93
C PRO A 800 -41.48 -20.67 30.18
N LYS A 801 -42.24 -20.47 29.10
CA LYS A 801 -42.35 -19.20 28.36
C LYS A 801 -43.58 -18.39 28.82
N ARG A 802 -43.47 -17.05 28.90
CA ARG A 802 -44.10 -16.12 27.93
C ARG A 802 -43.84 -14.64 28.19
N ASP A 803 -43.59 -13.94 27.08
CA ASP A 803 -44.12 -12.63 26.67
C ASP A 803 -44.15 -11.46 27.68
N ARG A 804 -43.15 -10.56 27.57
CA ARG A 804 -43.43 -9.11 27.53
C ARG A 804 -42.40 -8.37 26.67
N ILE A 805 -42.85 -7.30 26.02
CA ILE A 805 -42.07 -6.47 25.08
C ILE A 805 -41.52 -5.25 25.85
N ASP A 806 -40.29 -4.85 25.53
CA ASP A 806 -39.64 -3.64 26.04
C ASP A 806 -40.16 -2.40 25.27
N PRO A 807 -40.72 -1.36 25.93
CA PRO A 807 -41.38 -0.26 25.23
C PRO A 807 -40.44 0.69 24.45
N ASP A 808 -39.20 0.89 24.90
CA ASP A 808 -38.39 2.05 24.51
C ASP A 808 -37.15 1.70 23.65
N ASN A 809 -37.36 0.93 22.57
CA ASN A 809 -36.32 0.69 21.56
C ASN A 809 -36.24 1.87 20.55
N PRO A 810 -35.11 2.61 20.49
CA PRO A 810 -35.04 3.89 19.76
C PRO A 810 -34.97 3.79 18.22
N PHE A 811 -34.97 2.59 17.63
CA PHE A 811 -34.78 2.42 16.18
C PHE A 811 -35.99 2.78 15.28
N ALA A 812 -37.11 3.25 15.86
CA ALA A 812 -38.33 3.53 15.11
C ALA A 812 -38.38 4.91 14.39
N GLN A 813 -37.54 5.89 14.77
CA GLN A 813 -37.67 7.28 14.31
C GLN A 813 -36.99 7.63 12.96
N ALA A 814 -36.36 6.68 12.27
CA ALA A 814 -35.64 6.94 11.03
C ALA A 814 -36.42 6.59 9.73
N LEU A 815 -37.63 6.04 9.80
CA LEU A 815 -38.30 5.40 8.65
C LEU A 815 -39.68 5.98 8.24
N GLN A 816 -40.05 7.18 8.71
CA GLN A 816 -41.34 7.83 8.37
C GLN A 816 -41.19 9.09 7.47
N GLY A 817 -40.08 9.25 6.75
CA GLY A 817 -39.84 10.38 5.84
C GLY A 817 -40.16 10.13 4.36
N LEU A 818 -40.35 8.87 3.92
CA LEU A 818 -40.34 8.48 2.50
C LEU A 818 -41.51 7.58 2.11
N LYS A 819 -42.71 8.18 1.98
CA LYS A 819 -43.77 7.82 1.01
C LYS A 819 -45.01 8.70 1.24
N ASN A 820 -45.28 9.61 0.29
CA ASN A 820 -46.62 10.02 -0.20
C ASN A 820 -46.52 11.30 -1.05
N LYS A 821 -46.42 11.13 -2.37
CA LYS A 821 -46.95 12.06 -3.39
C LYS A 821 -46.82 11.44 -4.78
N GLU A 822 -47.90 10.77 -5.19
CA GLU A 822 -48.23 10.59 -6.60
C GLU A 822 -49.25 11.67 -6.95
N ALA A 823 -48.91 12.54 -7.90
CA ALA A 823 -49.76 13.53 -8.57
C ALA A 823 -49.00 14.09 -9.78
#